data_AF-A0A9N9T9Q4-F1
#
_entry.id   AF-A0A9N9T9Q4-F1
#
_cell.length_a   1.000
_cell.length_b   1.000
_cell.length_c   1.000
_cell.angle_alpha   90.00
_cell.angle_beta   90.00
_cell.angle_gamma   90.00
#
_symmetry.space_group_name_H-M   'P 1'
#
loop_
_entity.id
_entity.type
_entity.pdbx_description
1 polymer ?
#
loop_
_entity_poly.entity_id
_entity_poly.type
_entity_poly.pdbx_seq_one_letter_code
_entity_poly.pdbx_strand_id
1 'polypeptide(L)'
;MWRFVVPITLFAVYVTGQSTPRSGDELVSTVLDNCIEIDCVKQNVLGYLDNMLHIQSDVRNTKNIDAAIYKRVTRVLNTHEFKFKVPEALMEQTEVVYNPKSGLDVVSNESENESRGIGLKKKLLFPILLLLKLKMKLLQPLFIKLSLIKATKALIISKLALLIVIGFIVYQFIGKSGMPMPMMSMAPAEPPAPLYGAPPASPPPPPSSYEPGWEPNTGGPYQRVCPPETKLGVETSIESPEYDGILLVSAPDQKLKSSKLNSLLQDALSFDQSLKTEIGVLQTDLPAKRVVYSPTGPIDTDYDDVRIFKNSAAAGIKRALKTGVKKLLVVLEEYPAFENTELVTLLGVLEALYTPIQVREHDPSKTNKVDHVGVYTENPDKTKAIVGQAQVLEISRRVACDIGDSDPERMTPARAEEYVRTLFQGTNIKLSVVTDEEEFSKGYPLFAAVNRAASVNARHKGRIIYLEYNPPQAVKETLYIIGKGVTMDTGGVDVKIGGAMNGMSRDKCGAAATAGFMTAVHLLQPKHLKVVAALSMVRNSIGSNGYTTDEVITARSGARVRVINTDAEGRMIMADVLCKLKEDAVSAVNPHLYTIATLTGHAHRTVGEGYSIAMDNGPAKKIQNAEKLQAAGDKIGDIFEISRIRRDDFKHHKGEIEGDDLIQSAAKPSTMVSRGHQGPGAFLMVASGLDKHGSASDVPLKYTHLDIAASAGTFPLPATGAPVLALAQAYLL
;
A
#
# COMPACT_ATOMS: atom_id res chain seq x y z
N MET A 1 -70.94 -12.21 -14.91
CA MET A 1 -70.22 -13.40 -14.40
C MET A 1 -69.56 -14.09 -15.57
N TRP A 2 -68.31 -14.52 -15.41
CA TRP A 2 -67.57 -15.44 -16.31
C TRP A 2 -67.00 -14.92 -17.64
N ARG A 3 -65.91 -15.62 -18.00
CA ARG A 3 -64.97 -15.59 -19.15
C ARG A 3 -65.53 -15.30 -20.56
N PHE A 4 -64.58 -14.89 -21.43
CA PHE A 4 -64.26 -15.39 -22.79
C PHE A 4 -64.37 -14.44 -24.03
N VAL A 5 -63.25 -14.42 -24.79
CA VAL A 5 -63.05 -14.38 -26.27
C VAL A 5 -63.21 -13.06 -27.10
N VAL A 6 -62.03 -12.57 -27.55
CA VAL A 6 -61.58 -11.89 -28.83
C VAL A 6 -62.45 -12.34 -30.05
N PRO A 7 -62.69 -11.64 -31.20
CA PRO A 7 -61.56 -11.12 -31.98
C PRO A 7 -61.78 -10.09 -33.14
N ILE A 8 -60.63 -9.69 -33.71
CA ILE A 8 -60.31 -9.17 -35.06
C ILE A 8 -60.97 -7.90 -35.58
N THR A 9 -60.14 -6.90 -35.85
CA THR A 9 -60.23 -6.12 -37.10
C THR A 9 -58.88 -6.03 -37.80
N LEU A 10 -58.95 -6.28 -39.11
CA LEU A 10 -57.89 -6.46 -40.09
C LEU A 10 -57.26 -5.14 -40.57
N PHE A 11 -55.99 -5.28 -40.94
CA PHE A 11 -55.17 -4.43 -41.81
C PHE A 11 -55.67 -4.38 -43.28
N ALA A 12 -55.52 -3.23 -43.93
CA ALA A 12 -55.07 -3.09 -45.34
C ALA A 12 -54.64 -1.62 -45.60
N VAL A 13 -53.34 -1.31 -45.59
CA VAL A 13 -52.38 -1.27 -46.72
C VAL A 13 -52.38 0.06 -47.49
N TYR A 14 -51.31 0.85 -47.29
CA TYR A 14 -50.71 1.65 -48.35
C TYR A 14 -49.26 1.19 -48.50
N VAL A 15 -48.95 0.65 -49.68
CA VAL A 15 -47.58 0.37 -50.11
C VAL A 15 -47.02 1.68 -50.64
N THR A 16 -46.02 2.25 -49.96
CA THR A 16 -45.14 3.27 -50.54
C THR A 16 -43.74 2.68 -50.60
N GLY A 17 -43.15 2.68 -51.80
CA GLY A 17 -41.80 2.16 -52.02
C GLY A 17 -40.78 2.93 -51.18
N GLN A 18 -40.04 2.22 -50.33
CA GLN A 18 -38.93 2.81 -49.58
C GLN A 18 -37.80 3.19 -50.54
N SER A 19 -37.60 4.50 -50.72
CA SER A 19 -36.44 5.07 -51.40
C SER A 19 -35.20 4.86 -50.53
N THR A 20 -34.15 4.26 -51.09
CA THR A 20 -32.85 4.13 -50.41
C THR A 20 -32.23 5.52 -50.20
N PRO A 21 -31.81 5.88 -48.97
CA PRO A 21 -31.29 7.22 -48.67
C PRO A 21 -29.99 7.53 -49.42
N ARG A 22 -29.89 8.75 -49.95
CA ARG A 22 -28.77 9.23 -50.80
C ARG A 22 -27.84 10.19 -50.08
N SER A 23 -28.24 10.75 -48.94
CA SER A 23 -27.41 11.57 -48.06
C SER A 23 -27.47 11.11 -46.60
N GLY A 24 -26.49 11.51 -45.80
CA GLY A 24 -26.44 11.16 -44.37
C GLY A 24 -27.65 11.70 -43.59
N ASP A 25 -28.10 12.91 -43.91
CA ASP A 25 -29.28 13.51 -43.26
C ASP A 25 -30.58 12.79 -43.66
N GLU A 26 -30.68 12.36 -44.92
CA GLU A 26 -31.81 11.57 -45.43
C GLU A 26 -31.84 10.15 -44.84
N LEU A 27 -30.67 9.56 -44.55
CA LEU A 27 -30.58 8.30 -43.83
C LEU A 27 -31.11 8.46 -42.40
N VAL A 28 -30.72 9.52 -41.71
CA VAL A 28 -31.14 9.76 -40.32
C VAL A 28 -32.64 10.02 -40.25
N SER A 29 -33.20 10.85 -41.12
CA SER A 29 -34.65 11.07 -41.15
C SER A 29 -35.42 9.81 -41.52
N THR A 30 -34.98 9.06 -42.54
CA THR A 30 -35.65 7.82 -42.95
C THR A 30 -35.63 6.75 -41.87
N VAL A 31 -34.54 6.62 -41.12
CA VAL A 31 -34.44 5.67 -39.99
C VAL A 31 -35.34 6.09 -38.83
N LEU A 32 -35.37 7.38 -38.49
CA LEU A 32 -36.17 7.87 -37.35
C LEU A 32 -37.67 7.83 -37.63
N ASP A 33 -38.08 8.14 -38.86
CA ASP A 33 -39.50 8.25 -39.21
C ASP A 33 -40.11 6.91 -39.62
N ASN A 34 -39.33 6.00 -40.23
CA ASN A 34 -39.87 4.81 -40.91
C ASN A 34 -39.35 3.47 -40.39
N CYS A 35 -38.42 3.41 -39.43
CA CYS A 35 -37.93 2.14 -38.88
C CYS A 35 -38.31 1.93 -37.41
N ILE A 36 -39.04 0.84 -37.16
CA ILE A 36 -39.42 0.39 -35.80
C ILE A 36 -38.49 -0.75 -35.32
N GLU A 37 -38.04 -1.61 -36.24
CA GLU A 37 -37.19 -2.76 -35.94
C GLU A 37 -35.74 -2.56 -36.40
N ILE A 38 -34.81 -3.19 -35.71
CA ILE A 38 -33.37 -2.99 -35.93
C ILE A 38 -32.90 -3.46 -37.31
N ASP A 39 -33.57 -4.44 -37.90
CA ASP A 39 -33.23 -4.94 -39.23
C ASP A 39 -33.60 -3.93 -40.34
N CYS A 40 -34.64 -3.12 -40.14
CA CYS A 40 -34.95 -1.98 -41.01
C CYS A 40 -33.82 -0.94 -41.02
N VAL A 41 -33.28 -0.64 -39.83
CA VAL A 41 -32.15 0.30 -39.68
C VAL A 41 -30.93 -0.23 -40.42
N LYS A 42 -30.60 -1.51 -40.21
CA LYS A 42 -29.45 -2.15 -40.85
C LYS A 42 -29.55 -2.16 -42.37
N GLN A 43 -30.74 -2.42 -42.93
CA GLN A 43 -30.94 -2.40 -44.38
C GLN A 43 -30.77 -0.99 -44.96
N ASN A 44 -31.30 0.04 -44.31
CA ASN A 44 -31.14 1.42 -44.78
C ASN A 44 -29.69 1.91 -44.67
N VAL A 45 -28.98 1.55 -43.59
CA VAL A 45 -27.55 1.84 -43.42
C VAL A 45 -26.72 1.12 -44.49
N LEU A 46 -27.01 -0.15 -44.76
CA LEU A 46 -26.30 -0.91 -45.81
C LEU A 46 -26.57 -0.32 -47.20
N GLY A 47 -27.81 0.07 -47.50
CA GLY A 47 -28.18 0.74 -48.75
C GLY A 47 -27.48 2.09 -48.94
N TYR A 48 -27.38 2.90 -47.89
CA TYR A 48 -26.63 4.15 -47.92
C TYR A 48 -25.13 3.92 -48.20
N LEU A 49 -24.53 2.92 -47.55
CA LEU A 49 -23.12 2.57 -47.75
C LEU A 49 -22.84 1.99 -49.13
N ASP A 50 -23.75 1.16 -49.65
CA ASP A 50 -23.66 0.64 -51.02
C ASP A 50 -23.78 1.79 -52.04
N ASN A 51 -24.65 2.78 -51.80
CA ASN A 51 -24.76 3.99 -52.61
C ASN A 51 -23.46 4.82 -52.58
N MET A 52 -22.88 5.06 -51.40
CA MET A 52 -21.60 5.77 -51.24
C MET A 52 -20.44 5.05 -51.96
N LEU A 53 -20.48 3.72 -52.05
CA LEU A 53 -19.45 2.92 -52.70
C LEU A 53 -19.77 2.58 -54.17
N HIS A 54 -20.92 3.05 -54.70
CA HIS A 54 -21.45 2.68 -56.00
C HIS A 54 -21.55 1.15 -56.24
N ILE A 55 -21.92 0.40 -55.20
CA ILE A 55 -22.10 -1.05 -55.27
C ILE A 55 -23.56 -1.36 -55.59
N GLN A 56 -23.82 -2.02 -56.72
CA GLN A 56 -25.16 -2.55 -57.03
C GLN A 56 -25.33 -3.93 -56.36
N SER A 57 -25.79 -3.96 -55.12
CA SER A 57 -26.25 -5.19 -54.45
C SER A 57 -27.72 -5.12 -54.07
N ASP A 58 -28.44 -6.24 -54.23
CA ASP A 58 -29.82 -6.36 -53.75
C ASP A 58 -29.79 -6.57 -52.22
N VAL A 59 -29.84 -5.45 -51.48
CA VAL A 59 -29.66 -5.35 -50.02
C VAL A 59 -30.55 -6.35 -49.26
N ARG A 60 -31.73 -6.68 -49.81
CA ARG A 60 -32.73 -7.57 -49.20
C ARG A 60 -32.34 -9.05 -49.19
N ASN A 61 -31.32 -9.46 -49.96
CA ASN A 61 -30.94 -10.87 -50.11
C ASN A 61 -29.60 -11.23 -49.44
N THR A 62 -29.07 -10.33 -48.60
CA THR A 62 -27.78 -10.54 -47.93
C THR A 62 -27.96 -11.38 -46.67
N LYS A 63 -27.54 -12.66 -46.69
CA LYS A 63 -27.67 -13.63 -45.57
C LYS A 63 -27.09 -13.16 -44.23
N ASN A 64 -26.16 -12.21 -44.22
CA ASN A 64 -25.59 -11.63 -43.01
C ASN A 64 -25.33 -10.13 -43.20
N ILE A 65 -26.32 -9.31 -42.85
CA ILE A 65 -26.31 -7.85 -43.05
C ILE A 65 -25.23 -7.19 -42.20
N ASP A 66 -24.98 -7.66 -40.98
CA ASP A 66 -23.98 -7.07 -40.08
C ASP A 66 -22.55 -7.22 -40.63
N ALA A 67 -22.21 -8.40 -41.16
CA ALA A 67 -20.92 -8.63 -41.80
C ALA A 67 -20.76 -7.79 -43.08
N ALA A 68 -21.84 -7.57 -43.83
CA ALA A 68 -21.84 -6.72 -45.01
C ALA A 68 -21.61 -5.25 -44.64
N ILE A 69 -22.36 -4.71 -43.68
CA ILE A 69 -22.18 -3.35 -43.17
C ILE A 69 -20.73 -3.15 -42.73
N TYR A 70 -20.19 -4.06 -41.92
CA TYR A 70 -18.81 -3.97 -41.46
C TYR A 70 -17.82 -3.84 -42.63
N LYS A 71 -17.94 -4.72 -43.63
CA LYS A 71 -17.06 -4.70 -44.81
C LYS A 71 -17.20 -3.41 -45.62
N ARG A 72 -18.40 -2.82 -45.71
CA ARG A 72 -18.64 -1.56 -46.44
C ARG A 72 -18.12 -0.36 -45.67
N VAL A 73 -18.37 -0.28 -44.36
CA VAL A 73 -17.84 0.78 -43.49
C VAL A 73 -16.32 0.81 -43.54
N THR A 74 -15.67 -0.35 -43.42
CA THR A 74 -14.20 -0.43 -43.52
C THR A 74 -13.71 0.07 -44.88
N ARG A 75 -14.44 -0.24 -45.97
CA ARG A 75 -14.07 0.25 -47.30
C ARG A 75 -14.24 1.76 -47.42
N VAL A 76 -15.36 2.30 -46.95
CA VAL A 76 -15.66 3.73 -46.96
C VAL A 76 -14.60 4.53 -46.20
N LEU A 77 -14.22 4.08 -44.99
CA LEU A 77 -13.18 4.72 -44.18
C LEU A 77 -11.78 4.66 -44.81
N ASN A 78 -11.54 3.71 -45.69
CA ASN A 78 -10.26 3.56 -46.38
C ASN A 78 -10.21 4.29 -47.74
N THR A 79 -11.35 4.72 -48.28
CA THR A 79 -11.40 5.35 -49.62
C THR A 79 -11.92 6.77 -49.63
N HIS A 80 -12.65 7.21 -48.61
CA HIS A 80 -13.27 8.54 -48.57
C HIS A 80 -12.63 9.45 -47.54
N GLU A 81 -12.56 10.74 -47.88
CA GLU A 81 -12.13 11.81 -46.98
C GLU A 81 -13.36 12.38 -46.24
N PHE A 82 -13.21 12.62 -44.93
CA PHE A 82 -14.29 13.17 -44.11
C PHE A 82 -13.88 14.52 -43.56
N LYS A 83 -14.72 15.54 -43.76
CA LYS A 83 -14.48 16.89 -43.25
C LYS A 83 -15.53 17.22 -42.20
N PHE A 84 -15.07 17.67 -41.04
CA PHE A 84 -15.91 18.07 -39.92
C PHE A 84 -15.65 19.54 -39.61
N LYS A 85 -16.68 20.37 -39.72
CA LYS A 85 -16.61 21.77 -39.28
C LYS A 85 -16.72 21.83 -37.77
N VAL A 86 -15.78 22.51 -37.13
CA VAL A 86 -15.84 22.76 -35.68
C VAL A 86 -16.80 23.94 -35.44
N PRO A 87 -17.74 23.85 -34.48
CA PRO A 87 -18.66 24.95 -34.18
C PRO A 87 -17.94 26.24 -33.81
N GLU A 88 -18.40 27.38 -34.33
CA GLU A 88 -17.74 28.70 -34.16
C GLU A 88 -17.56 29.12 -32.71
N ALA A 89 -18.42 28.64 -31.79
CA ALA A 89 -18.31 28.89 -30.36
C ALA A 89 -17.01 28.33 -29.71
N LEU A 90 -16.33 27.39 -30.39
CA LEU A 90 -15.09 26.77 -29.91
C LEU A 90 -13.86 27.31 -30.62
N MET A 91 -13.90 27.50 -31.94
CA MET A 91 -12.84 28.11 -32.77
C MET A 91 -13.41 28.67 -34.08
N GLU A 92 -12.94 29.83 -34.53
CA GLU A 92 -13.31 30.38 -35.84
C GLU A 92 -12.67 29.56 -36.98
N GLN A 93 -13.48 29.21 -37.98
CA GLN A 93 -13.08 28.65 -39.29
C GLN A 93 -12.04 27.50 -39.27
N THR A 94 -12.17 26.57 -38.31
CA THR A 94 -11.31 25.38 -38.24
C THR A 94 -12.05 24.13 -38.72
N GLU A 95 -11.48 23.44 -39.71
CA GLU A 95 -11.99 22.16 -40.21
C GLU A 95 -11.07 21.00 -39.78
N VAL A 96 -11.68 19.91 -39.31
CA VAL A 96 -10.98 18.66 -39.03
C VAL A 96 -11.21 17.72 -40.20
N VAL A 97 -10.14 17.35 -40.89
CA VAL A 97 -10.17 16.53 -42.09
C VAL A 97 -9.54 15.17 -41.79
N TYR A 98 -10.28 14.10 -41.95
CA TYR A 98 -9.73 12.75 -41.95
C TYR A 98 -9.50 12.28 -43.38
N ASN A 99 -8.23 12.04 -43.73
CA ASN A 99 -7.84 11.44 -44.99
C ASN A 99 -7.28 10.02 -44.75
N PRO A 100 -7.69 8.99 -45.52
CA PRO A 100 -7.22 7.62 -45.31
C PRO A 100 -5.70 7.43 -45.42
N LYS A 101 -4.99 8.27 -46.19
CA LYS A 101 -3.54 8.16 -46.40
C LYS A 101 -2.72 8.89 -45.34
N SER A 102 -3.15 10.07 -44.92
CA SER A 102 -2.42 10.93 -43.96
C SER A 102 -2.97 10.90 -42.53
N GLY A 103 -4.17 10.33 -42.33
CA GLY A 103 -4.87 10.29 -41.06
C GLY A 103 -5.67 11.57 -40.78
N LEU A 104 -5.94 11.82 -39.50
CA LEU A 104 -6.68 13.01 -39.05
C LEU A 104 -5.77 14.24 -39.04
N ASP A 105 -6.21 15.30 -39.71
CA ASP A 105 -5.52 16.58 -39.87
C ASP A 105 -6.45 17.75 -39.57
N VAL A 106 -5.90 18.90 -39.21
CA VAL A 106 -6.68 20.10 -38.85
C VAL A 106 -6.25 21.26 -39.75
N VAL A 107 -7.18 21.74 -40.57
CA VAL A 107 -6.94 22.85 -41.51
C VAL A 107 -7.65 24.09 -40.96
N SER A 108 -6.86 25.12 -40.62
CA SER A 108 -7.36 26.45 -40.25
C SER A 108 -7.08 27.42 -41.40
N ASN A 109 -8.11 28.08 -41.91
CA ASN A 109 -7.94 29.15 -42.89
C ASN A 109 -7.62 30.47 -42.16
N GLU A 110 -6.34 30.73 -41.90
CA GLU A 110 -5.88 32.08 -41.53
C GLU A 110 -5.01 32.64 -42.66
N SER A 111 -5.42 33.77 -43.24
CA SER A 111 -4.71 34.51 -44.27
C SER A 111 -3.40 35.10 -43.74
N GLU A 112 -2.33 34.99 -44.52
CA GLU A 112 -1.02 35.59 -44.28
C GLU A 112 -1.11 37.12 -44.12
N ASN A 113 -1.14 37.60 -42.88
CA ASN A 113 -0.51 38.83 -42.40
C ASN A 113 -1.00 39.12 -40.98
N GLU A 114 -0.20 38.75 -39.98
CA GLU A 114 0.05 39.56 -38.78
C GLU A 114 0.95 38.78 -37.80
N SER A 115 2.23 39.09 -37.88
CA SER A 115 3.22 38.72 -36.88
C SER A 115 3.12 39.65 -35.67
N ARG A 116 2.39 39.25 -34.62
CA ARG A 116 2.69 39.47 -33.18
C ARG A 116 1.49 39.08 -32.32
N GLY A 117 1.61 37.98 -31.57
CA GLY A 117 0.78 37.77 -30.37
C GLY A 117 -0.02 36.48 -30.23
N ILE A 118 0.42 35.31 -30.73
CA ILE A 118 -0.27 34.04 -30.43
C ILE A 118 0.75 32.92 -30.12
N GLY A 119 1.34 32.97 -28.93
CA GLY A 119 2.39 32.05 -28.48
C GLY A 119 2.00 31.02 -27.43
N LEU A 120 0.83 31.15 -26.78
CA LEU A 120 0.46 30.30 -25.63
C LEU A 120 -0.61 29.23 -25.93
N LYS A 121 -1.62 29.53 -26.77
CA LYS A 121 -2.70 28.56 -27.06
C LYS A 121 -2.29 27.44 -28.03
N LYS A 122 -1.46 27.73 -29.05
CA LYS A 122 -0.92 26.71 -29.98
C LYS A 122 0.09 25.76 -29.30
N LYS A 123 0.87 26.23 -28.31
CA LYS A 123 1.86 25.41 -27.58
C LYS A 123 1.24 24.42 -26.58
N LEU A 124 0.05 24.74 -26.05
CA LEU A 124 -0.64 23.85 -25.10
C LEU A 124 -1.42 22.73 -25.81
N LEU A 125 -1.90 22.97 -27.04
CA LEU A 125 -2.80 22.05 -27.75
C LEU A 125 -2.06 20.97 -28.56
N PHE A 126 -0.88 21.27 -29.09
CA PHE A 126 -0.09 20.30 -29.87
C PHE A 126 0.25 19.01 -29.09
N PRO A 127 0.64 19.07 -27.79
CA PRO A 127 0.82 17.88 -26.98
C PRO A 127 -0.47 17.09 -26.75
N ILE A 128 -1.62 17.77 -26.57
CA ILE A 128 -2.92 17.13 -26.35
C ILE A 128 -3.38 16.39 -27.61
N LEU A 129 -3.21 16.99 -28.78
CA LEU A 129 -3.55 16.38 -30.07
C LEU A 129 -2.59 15.24 -30.45
N LEU A 130 -1.30 15.37 -30.13
CA LEU A 130 -0.32 14.29 -30.29
C LEU A 130 -0.66 13.10 -29.36
N LEU A 131 -1.09 13.37 -28.12
CA LEU A 131 -1.56 12.36 -27.17
C LEU A 131 -2.84 11.67 -27.64
N LEU A 132 -3.77 12.39 -28.28
CA LEU A 132 -4.96 11.79 -28.92
C LEU A 132 -4.57 10.89 -30.10
N LYS A 133 -3.64 11.33 -30.96
CA LYS A 133 -3.12 10.56 -32.11
C LYS A 133 -2.35 9.30 -31.67
N LEU A 134 -1.55 9.40 -30.61
CA LEU A 134 -0.85 8.28 -29.97
C LEU A 134 -1.80 7.31 -29.28
N LYS A 135 -2.79 7.81 -28.53
CA LYS A 135 -3.81 6.97 -27.86
C LYS A 135 -4.68 6.23 -28.86
N MET A 136 -5.09 6.85 -29.98
CA MET A 136 -5.88 6.17 -31.00
C MET A 136 -5.10 5.06 -31.73
N LYS A 137 -3.80 5.26 -32.03
CA LYS A 137 -2.94 4.18 -32.57
C LYS A 137 -2.73 3.02 -31.61
N LEU A 138 -2.66 3.29 -30.31
CA LEU A 138 -2.41 2.28 -29.27
C LEU A 138 -3.69 1.52 -28.87
N LEU A 139 -4.86 2.16 -28.98
CA LEU A 139 -6.16 1.58 -28.67
C LEU A 139 -6.81 0.84 -29.85
N GLN A 140 -6.41 1.11 -31.09
CA GLN A 140 -6.97 0.47 -32.29
C GLN A 140 -6.88 -1.08 -32.28
N PRO A 141 -5.78 -1.74 -31.86
CA PRO A 141 -5.74 -3.19 -31.74
C PRO A 141 -6.55 -3.72 -30.54
N LEU A 142 -6.73 -2.89 -29.50
CA LEU A 142 -7.52 -3.22 -28.30
C LEU A 142 -9.02 -3.18 -28.59
N PHE A 143 -9.50 -2.22 -29.39
CA PHE A 143 -10.88 -2.19 -29.88
C PHE A 143 -11.20 -3.35 -30.85
N ILE A 144 -10.21 -3.78 -31.64
CA ILE A 144 -10.32 -4.97 -32.50
C ILE A 144 -10.35 -6.27 -31.67
N LYS A 145 -9.65 -6.33 -30.53
CA LYS A 145 -9.70 -7.50 -29.61
C LYS A 145 -10.92 -7.50 -28.68
N LEU A 146 -11.42 -6.33 -28.26
CA LEU A 146 -12.61 -6.19 -27.39
C LEU A 146 -13.94 -6.38 -28.14
N SER A 147 -13.94 -6.34 -29.47
CA SER A 147 -15.12 -6.62 -30.32
C SER A 147 -15.44 -8.11 -30.50
N LEU A 148 -14.73 -8.99 -29.80
CA LEU A 148 -15.06 -10.43 -29.66
C LEU A 148 -15.98 -10.76 -28.47
N ILE A 149 -16.44 -9.76 -27.72
CA ILE A 149 -17.38 -9.93 -26.61
C ILE A 149 -18.76 -9.41 -27.03
N LYS A 150 -19.79 -10.27 -26.91
CA LYS A 150 -21.19 -10.00 -27.31
C LYS A 150 -21.61 -8.55 -27.02
N ALA A 151 -21.98 -7.84 -28.08
CA ALA A 151 -22.11 -6.39 -28.23
C ALA A 151 -23.03 -5.67 -27.21
N THR A 152 -23.79 -6.39 -26.40
CA THR A 152 -24.69 -5.84 -25.39
C THR A 152 -23.99 -5.37 -24.11
N LYS A 153 -22.82 -5.94 -23.74
CA LYS A 153 -22.10 -5.51 -22.52
C LYS A 153 -21.20 -4.27 -22.74
N ALA A 154 -20.72 -4.05 -23.97
CA ALA A 154 -19.85 -2.91 -24.29
C ALA A 154 -20.60 -1.57 -24.29
N LEU A 155 -21.87 -1.55 -24.72
CA LEU A 155 -22.69 -0.34 -24.78
C LEU A 155 -23.04 0.20 -23.38
N ILE A 156 -23.28 -0.71 -22.42
CA ILE A 156 -23.61 -0.35 -21.03
C ILE A 156 -22.39 0.29 -20.34
N ILE A 157 -21.20 -0.28 -20.54
CA ILE A 157 -19.96 0.22 -19.95
C ILE A 157 -19.56 1.57 -20.59
N SER A 158 -19.77 1.74 -21.90
CA SER A 158 -19.55 3.02 -22.58
C SER A 158 -20.49 4.12 -22.09
N LYS A 159 -21.76 3.79 -21.78
CA LYS A 159 -22.75 4.76 -21.28
C LYS A 159 -22.45 5.15 -19.82
N LEU A 160 -21.94 4.21 -19.01
CA LEU A 160 -21.51 4.49 -17.63
C LEU A 160 -20.29 5.42 -17.60
N ALA A 161 -19.30 5.17 -18.48
CA ALA A 161 -18.11 6.00 -18.59
C ALA A 161 -18.45 7.43 -19.02
N LEU A 162 -19.39 7.60 -19.96
CA LEU A 162 -19.82 8.93 -20.43
C LEU A 162 -20.55 9.71 -19.32
N LEU A 163 -21.42 9.04 -18.55
CA LEU A 163 -22.15 9.67 -17.44
C LEU A 163 -21.23 10.12 -16.30
N ILE A 164 -20.20 9.32 -15.99
CA ILE A 164 -19.20 9.67 -14.97
C ILE A 164 -18.39 10.89 -15.42
N VAL A 165 -17.99 10.94 -16.69
CA VAL A 165 -17.24 12.08 -17.24
C VAL A 165 -18.11 13.34 -17.30
N ILE A 166 -19.37 13.24 -17.71
CA ILE A 166 -20.31 14.37 -17.72
C ILE A 166 -20.59 14.86 -16.30
N GLY A 167 -20.81 13.95 -15.34
CA GLY A 167 -20.99 14.30 -13.93
C GLY A 167 -19.77 15.02 -13.34
N PHE A 168 -18.55 14.61 -13.72
CA PHE A 168 -17.32 15.27 -13.30
C PHE A 168 -17.14 16.66 -13.91
N ILE A 169 -17.55 16.84 -15.17
CA ILE A 169 -17.55 18.13 -15.86
C ILE A 169 -18.58 19.08 -15.22
N VAL A 170 -19.81 18.60 -14.97
CA VAL A 170 -20.86 19.38 -14.32
C VAL A 170 -20.44 19.79 -12.90
N TYR A 171 -19.82 18.89 -12.13
CA TYR A 171 -19.29 19.18 -10.81
C TYR A 171 -18.20 20.29 -10.85
N GLN A 172 -17.31 20.25 -11.83
CA GLN A 172 -16.29 21.31 -12.02
C GLN A 172 -16.86 22.65 -12.46
N PHE A 173 -17.95 22.65 -13.24
CA PHE A 173 -18.60 23.88 -13.70
C PHE A 173 -19.52 24.51 -12.64
N ILE A 174 -20.22 23.71 -11.82
CA ILE A 174 -21.06 24.22 -10.72
C ILE A 174 -20.19 24.69 -9.53
N GLY A 175 -19.02 24.08 -9.31
CA GLY A 175 -18.08 24.49 -8.26
C GLY A 175 -17.37 25.83 -8.48
N LYS A 176 -17.53 26.47 -9.64
CA LYS A 176 -16.85 27.74 -10.00
C LYS A 176 -17.76 28.91 -10.38
N SER A 177 -19.05 28.84 -10.04
CA SER A 177 -19.98 29.98 -10.12
C SER A 177 -20.25 30.54 -8.72
N GLY A 178 -19.36 31.39 -8.22
CA GLY A 178 -19.56 32.20 -7.01
C GLY A 178 -20.43 33.43 -7.30
N MET A 179 -21.41 33.69 -6.43
CA MET A 179 -22.27 34.89 -6.45
C MET A 179 -21.45 36.18 -6.23
N PRO A 180 -21.87 37.34 -6.79
CA PRO A 180 -21.18 38.61 -6.58
C PRO A 180 -21.56 39.25 -5.24
N MET A 181 -20.56 39.68 -4.47
CA MET A 181 -20.70 40.53 -3.28
C MET A 181 -20.58 42.02 -3.65
N PRO A 182 -21.23 42.95 -2.92
CA PRO A 182 -21.30 44.35 -3.31
C PRO A 182 -20.03 45.14 -2.96
N MET A 183 -19.69 46.08 -3.83
CA MET A 183 -18.58 47.03 -3.67
C MET A 183 -18.86 48.05 -2.55
N MET A 184 -17.87 48.26 -1.68
CA MET A 184 -17.77 49.44 -0.82
C MET A 184 -16.77 50.44 -1.40
N SER A 185 -17.14 51.72 -1.33
CA SER A 185 -16.45 52.90 -1.84
C SER A 185 -15.09 53.14 -1.17
N MET A 186 -14.08 53.51 -1.95
CA MET A 186 -12.79 54.00 -1.46
C MET A 186 -12.76 55.54 -1.42
N ALA A 187 -12.24 56.08 -0.32
CA ALA A 187 -11.83 57.47 -0.16
C ALA A 187 -10.35 57.65 -0.56
N PRO A 188 -9.89 58.87 -0.91
CA PRO A 188 -8.62 59.08 -1.62
C PRO A 188 -7.39 58.99 -0.71
N ALA A 189 -6.29 58.53 -1.31
CA ALA A 189 -5.01 58.22 -0.67
C ALA A 189 -4.12 59.45 -0.41
N GLU A 190 -3.46 59.46 0.74
CA GLU A 190 -2.29 60.32 1.05
C GLU A 190 -0.97 59.59 0.70
N PRO A 191 0.13 60.32 0.43
CA PRO A 191 1.37 59.76 -0.12
C PRO A 191 2.22 59.02 0.93
N PRO A 192 3.15 58.13 0.52
CA PRO A 192 3.80 57.19 1.42
C PRO A 192 4.98 57.82 2.17
N ALA A 193 5.08 57.52 3.47
CA ALA A 193 6.31 57.64 4.25
C ALA A 193 7.04 56.28 4.29
N PRO A 194 8.38 56.24 4.33
CA PRO A 194 9.15 55.00 4.23
C PRO A 194 9.36 54.39 5.62
N LEU A 195 8.99 53.13 5.85
CA LEU A 195 9.43 52.40 7.04
C LEU A 195 9.61 50.91 6.75
N TYR A 196 10.87 50.52 6.60
CA TYR A 196 11.34 49.20 6.98
C TYR A 196 11.08 49.00 8.48
N GLY A 197 10.33 47.96 8.83
CA GLY A 197 10.17 47.44 10.18
C GLY A 197 9.71 45.98 10.10
N ALA A 198 10.34 45.10 10.90
CA ALA A 198 9.99 43.68 10.95
C ALA A 198 8.51 43.49 11.37
N PRO A 199 7.81 42.46 10.85
CA PRO A 199 6.42 42.23 11.22
C PRO A 199 6.32 41.90 12.73
N PRO A 200 5.25 42.35 13.41
CA PRO A 200 5.03 42.04 14.81
C PRO A 200 4.83 40.53 15.00
N ALA A 201 5.29 40.02 16.15
CA ALA A 201 5.17 38.62 16.52
C ALA A 201 3.72 38.13 16.36
N SER A 202 3.56 37.02 15.63
CA SER A 202 2.27 36.38 15.46
C SER A 202 1.71 35.98 16.84
N PRO A 203 0.38 36.08 17.06
CA PRO A 203 -0.22 35.52 18.26
C PRO A 203 0.10 34.01 18.34
N PRO A 204 0.22 33.44 19.55
CA PRO A 204 0.51 32.02 19.69
C PRO A 204 -0.52 31.21 18.91
N PRO A 205 -0.09 30.16 18.19
CA PRO A 205 -1.04 29.30 17.49
C PRO A 205 -2.06 28.73 18.49
N PRO A 206 -3.31 28.52 18.08
CA PRO A 206 -4.27 27.82 18.92
C PRO A 206 -3.69 26.48 19.39
N PRO A 207 -4.02 26.02 20.61
CA PRO A 207 -3.52 24.74 21.13
C PRO A 207 -3.82 23.64 20.11
N SER A 208 -2.78 22.88 19.76
CA SER A 208 -2.92 21.80 18.81
C SER A 208 -3.92 20.78 19.36
N SER A 209 -4.76 20.18 18.52
CA SER A 209 -5.57 19.01 18.89
C SER A 209 -4.72 17.80 19.33
N TYR A 210 -3.39 17.90 19.23
CA TYR A 210 -2.40 16.93 19.70
C TYR A 210 -1.70 17.34 21.03
N GLU A 211 -2.09 18.46 21.66
CA GLU A 211 -1.63 18.79 23.01
C GLU A 211 -2.39 17.94 24.06
N PRO A 212 -1.70 17.20 24.93
CA PRO A 212 -2.35 16.28 25.86
C PRO A 212 -2.98 17.05 27.02
N GLY A 213 -4.31 17.01 27.13
CA GLY A 213 -5.08 17.50 28.29
C GLY A 213 -5.17 16.50 29.44
N TRP A 214 -4.15 15.67 29.69
CA TRP A 214 -4.25 14.58 30.68
C TRP A 214 -2.97 14.37 31.49
N GLU A 215 -3.11 14.45 32.82
CA GLU A 215 -2.10 14.10 33.84
C GLU A 215 -1.97 12.57 34.02
N PRO A 216 -0.79 12.05 34.40
CA PRO A 216 -0.53 10.61 34.38
C PRO A 216 -1.19 9.85 35.54
N ASN A 217 -2.16 8.98 35.24
CA ASN A 217 -2.61 7.95 36.19
C ASN A 217 -1.58 6.82 36.37
N THR A 218 -1.56 6.32 37.60
CA THR A 218 -0.61 5.41 38.26
C THR A 218 -0.75 3.93 37.84
N GLY A 219 -0.35 3.62 36.61
CA GLY A 219 -0.20 2.23 36.12
C GLY A 219 1.24 1.85 35.79
N GLY A 220 1.59 0.57 35.88
CA GLY A 220 2.92 0.04 35.49
C GLY A 220 3.28 0.34 34.03
N PRO A 221 4.54 0.13 33.59
CA PRO A 221 5.04 0.60 32.29
C PRO A 221 4.20 0.12 31.09
N TYR A 222 3.62 -1.09 31.18
CA TYR A 222 2.74 -1.64 30.16
C TYR A 222 1.32 -1.08 30.14
N GLN A 223 0.80 -0.55 31.25
CA GLN A 223 -0.61 -0.14 31.33
C GLN A 223 -0.91 1.10 30.46
N ARG A 224 0.11 1.91 30.14
CA ARG A 224 0.04 3.04 29.19
C ARG A 224 0.26 2.66 27.74
N VAL A 225 1.09 1.64 27.47
CA VAL A 225 1.55 1.27 26.11
C VAL A 225 0.77 0.08 25.54
N CYS A 226 0.37 -0.84 26.41
CA CYS A 226 -0.44 -2.04 26.19
C CYS A 226 -1.59 -2.10 27.22
N PRO A 227 -2.63 -1.25 27.09
CA PRO A 227 -3.80 -1.26 27.99
C PRO A 227 -4.47 -2.65 27.99
N PRO A 228 -5.22 -3.01 29.06
CA PRO A 228 -5.40 -4.39 29.50
C PRO A 228 -5.79 -5.26 28.33
N GLU A 229 -4.90 -6.19 28.00
CA GLU A 229 -5.09 -7.16 26.94
C GLU A 229 -6.48 -7.77 27.07
N THR A 230 -7.13 -7.99 25.93
CA THR A 230 -8.14 -9.03 25.85
C THR A 230 -7.61 -10.23 26.62
N LYS A 231 -8.28 -10.58 27.72
CA LYS A 231 -7.79 -11.64 28.61
C LYS A 231 -7.65 -12.90 27.78
N LEU A 232 -6.43 -13.41 27.66
CA LEU A 232 -6.15 -14.63 26.94
C LEU A 232 -5.93 -15.75 27.96
N GLY A 233 -6.71 -16.82 27.84
CA GLY A 233 -6.69 -17.92 28.80
C GLY A 233 -6.82 -19.28 28.13
N VAL A 234 -6.50 -20.33 28.88
CA VAL A 234 -6.73 -21.72 28.47
C VAL A 234 -8.04 -22.18 29.08
N GLU A 235 -8.88 -22.83 28.28
CA GLU A 235 -10.16 -23.40 28.70
C GLU A 235 -10.16 -24.91 28.38
N THR A 236 -10.60 -25.72 29.34
CA THR A 236 -10.64 -27.18 29.22
C THR A 236 -12.04 -27.71 28.94
N SER A 237 -13.07 -26.90 29.17
CA SER A 237 -14.45 -27.25 28.91
C SER A 237 -15.00 -26.47 27.71
N ILE A 238 -15.35 -27.19 26.64
CA ILE A 238 -16.11 -26.62 25.51
C ILE A 238 -17.52 -26.17 25.94
N GLU A 239 -17.99 -26.61 27.11
CA GLU A 239 -19.28 -26.26 27.72
C GLU A 239 -19.16 -25.16 28.77
N SER A 240 -18.03 -24.43 28.80
CA SER A 240 -17.88 -23.33 29.75
C SER A 240 -18.94 -22.24 29.50
N PRO A 241 -19.75 -21.86 30.53
CA PRO A 241 -20.79 -20.84 30.39
C PRO A 241 -20.22 -19.41 30.36
N GLU A 242 -18.89 -19.27 30.47
CA GLU A 242 -18.22 -17.97 30.46
C GLU A 242 -18.17 -17.33 29.06
N TYR A 243 -18.40 -18.10 28.00
CA TYR A 243 -18.28 -17.64 26.61
C TYR A 243 -19.65 -17.48 25.94
N ASP A 244 -19.76 -16.52 25.01
CA ASP A 244 -20.99 -16.20 24.27
C ASP A 244 -20.87 -16.43 22.75
N GLY A 245 -19.74 -17.02 22.32
CA GLY A 245 -19.55 -17.57 20.99
C GLY A 245 -18.26 -18.39 20.87
N ILE A 246 -18.31 -19.43 20.04
CA ILE A 246 -17.14 -20.25 19.70
C ILE A 246 -16.65 -19.86 18.30
N LEU A 247 -15.36 -19.66 18.11
CA LEU A 247 -14.72 -19.62 16.79
C LEU A 247 -14.08 -20.98 16.52
N LEU A 248 -14.56 -21.64 15.46
CA LEU A 248 -14.00 -22.88 14.95
C LEU A 248 -13.31 -22.60 13.61
N VAL A 249 -12.00 -22.78 13.56
CA VAL A 249 -11.20 -22.72 12.33
C VAL A 249 -10.69 -24.12 12.03
N SER A 250 -11.07 -24.66 10.87
CA SER A 250 -10.58 -25.96 10.42
C SER A 250 -10.64 -26.06 8.90
N ALA A 251 -9.91 -27.03 8.36
CA ALA A 251 -10.19 -27.48 7.00
C ALA A 251 -11.52 -28.24 6.93
N PRO A 252 -12.21 -28.22 5.77
CA PRO A 252 -13.54 -28.83 5.61
C PRO A 252 -13.62 -30.30 5.99
N ASP A 253 -12.58 -31.08 5.67
CA ASP A 253 -12.54 -32.53 5.89
C ASP A 253 -11.65 -32.91 7.09
N GLN A 254 -11.28 -31.93 7.91
CA GLN A 254 -10.44 -32.15 9.09
C GLN A 254 -11.26 -32.78 10.21
N LYS A 255 -10.69 -33.82 10.82
CA LYS A 255 -11.25 -34.39 12.05
C LYS A 255 -11.03 -33.42 13.21
N LEU A 256 -12.11 -32.93 13.80
CA LEU A 256 -12.05 -32.01 14.93
C LEU A 256 -11.75 -32.75 16.25
N LYS A 257 -11.11 -32.06 17.20
CA LYS A 257 -10.87 -32.58 18.57
C LYS A 257 -12.19 -32.87 19.29
N SER A 258 -13.11 -31.91 19.27
CA SER A 258 -14.42 -32.03 19.94
C SER A 258 -15.43 -32.81 19.11
N SER A 259 -15.92 -33.94 19.64
CA SER A 259 -16.99 -34.73 19.00
C SER A 259 -18.30 -33.96 18.83
N LYS A 260 -18.65 -33.07 19.78
CA LYS A 260 -19.85 -32.22 19.73
C LYS A 260 -19.78 -31.19 18.61
N LEU A 261 -18.61 -30.58 18.41
CA LEU A 261 -18.40 -29.65 17.28
C LEU A 261 -18.37 -30.38 15.95
N ASN A 262 -17.80 -31.59 15.93
CA ASN A 262 -17.78 -32.42 14.73
C ASN A 262 -19.19 -32.80 14.29
N SER A 263 -20.05 -33.28 15.19
CA SER A 263 -21.44 -33.60 14.84
C SER A 263 -22.18 -32.37 14.34
N LEU A 264 -22.05 -31.23 15.05
CA LEU A 264 -22.68 -29.97 14.65
C LEU A 264 -22.26 -29.53 13.23
N LEU A 265 -20.96 -29.61 12.93
CA LEU A 265 -20.44 -29.21 11.63
C LEU A 265 -20.88 -30.16 10.51
N GLN A 266 -20.87 -31.48 10.75
CA GLN A 266 -21.33 -32.45 9.75
C GLN A 266 -22.83 -32.31 9.47
N ASP A 267 -23.64 -32.07 10.50
CA ASP A 267 -25.06 -31.79 10.34
C ASP A 267 -25.27 -30.52 9.52
N ALA A 268 -24.54 -29.44 9.82
CA ALA A 268 -24.60 -28.19 9.06
C ALA A 268 -24.19 -28.38 7.58
N LEU A 269 -23.10 -29.10 7.34
CA LEU A 269 -22.63 -29.43 5.99
C LEU A 269 -23.65 -30.26 5.21
N SER A 270 -24.46 -31.09 5.87
CA SER A 270 -25.45 -31.95 5.19
C SER A 270 -26.49 -31.18 4.38
N PHE A 271 -26.80 -29.93 4.78
CA PHE A 271 -27.75 -29.07 4.09
C PHE A 271 -27.14 -27.77 3.55
N ASP A 272 -25.93 -27.38 3.99
CA ASP A 272 -25.20 -26.23 3.47
C ASP A 272 -23.73 -26.58 3.17
N GLN A 273 -23.49 -27.07 1.96
CA GLN A 273 -22.14 -27.37 1.48
C GLN A 273 -21.28 -26.12 1.26
N SER A 274 -21.86 -24.92 1.21
CA SER A 274 -21.08 -23.68 1.04
C SER A 274 -20.15 -23.43 2.22
N LEU A 275 -20.46 -23.98 3.40
CA LEU A 275 -19.64 -23.93 4.61
C LEU A 275 -18.24 -24.53 4.43
N LYS A 276 -17.98 -25.30 3.37
CA LYS A 276 -16.62 -25.73 3.03
C LYS A 276 -15.71 -24.58 2.61
N THR A 277 -16.28 -23.47 2.14
CA THR A 277 -15.53 -22.32 1.60
C THR A 277 -16.01 -20.98 2.17
N GLU A 278 -17.20 -20.93 2.75
CA GLU A 278 -17.82 -19.72 3.28
C GLU A 278 -18.02 -19.78 4.80
N ILE A 279 -17.95 -18.62 5.45
CA ILE A 279 -18.04 -18.51 6.90
C ILE A 279 -19.50 -18.59 7.34
N GLY A 280 -19.80 -19.54 8.22
CA GLY A 280 -21.14 -19.77 8.78
C GLY A 280 -21.28 -19.32 10.23
N VAL A 281 -22.52 -19.08 10.66
CA VAL A 281 -22.88 -18.96 12.08
C VAL A 281 -23.91 -20.04 12.37
N LEU A 282 -23.51 -21.02 13.15
CA LEU A 282 -24.28 -22.20 13.48
C LEU A 282 -24.91 -22.03 14.87
N GLN A 283 -26.17 -22.37 14.99
CA GLN A 283 -26.82 -22.51 16.29
C GLN A 283 -26.29 -23.77 16.99
N THR A 284 -26.12 -23.72 18.30
CA THR A 284 -25.67 -24.86 19.10
C THR A 284 -26.36 -24.88 20.45
N ASP A 285 -26.51 -26.07 21.02
CA ASP A 285 -26.99 -26.28 22.39
C ASP A 285 -25.90 -26.05 23.44
N LEU A 286 -24.65 -25.82 23.02
CA LEU A 286 -23.57 -25.43 23.93
C LEU A 286 -23.89 -24.08 24.60
N PRO A 287 -23.42 -23.83 25.84
CA PRO A 287 -23.67 -22.57 26.56
C PRO A 287 -23.27 -21.30 25.81
N ALA A 288 -22.31 -21.39 24.89
CA ALA A 288 -21.90 -20.31 24.00
C ALA A 288 -22.98 -19.90 22.98
N LYS A 289 -24.05 -20.68 22.80
CA LYS A 289 -25.24 -20.44 21.94
C LYS A 289 -24.98 -20.38 20.43
N ARG A 290 -23.75 -20.07 20.00
CA ARG A 290 -23.36 -19.94 18.59
C ARG A 290 -21.95 -20.44 18.35
N VAL A 291 -21.75 -21.05 17.18
CA VAL A 291 -20.44 -21.39 16.63
C VAL A 291 -20.25 -20.61 15.33
N VAL A 292 -19.23 -19.76 15.28
CA VAL A 292 -18.77 -19.14 14.04
C VAL A 292 -17.78 -20.12 13.42
N TYR A 293 -18.23 -20.80 12.37
CA TYR A 293 -17.37 -21.70 11.62
C TYR A 293 -16.69 -20.92 10.49
N SER A 294 -15.36 -20.91 10.51
CA SER A 294 -14.53 -20.21 9.52
C SER A 294 -13.62 -21.22 8.82
N PRO A 295 -14.04 -21.76 7.66
CA PRO A 295 -13.28 -22.78 6.96
C PRO A 295 -11.98 -22.20 6.38
N THR A 296 -10.94 -23.02 6.23
CA THR A 296 -9.76 -22.68 5.42
C THR A 296 -10.04 -22.75 3.91
N GLY A 297 -11.13 -23.41 3.51
CA GLY A 297 -11.25 -23.96 2.17
C GLY A 297 -10.50 -25.30 2.07
N PRO A 298 -10.62 -26.01 0.92
CA PRO A 298 -9.81 -27.18 0.65
C PRO A 298 -8.32 -26.81 0.70
N ILE A 299 -7.51 -27.72 1.25
CA ILE A 299 -6.04 -27.62 1.29
C ILE A 299 -5.53 -28.74 0.40
N ASP A 300 -5.44 -28.46 -0.90
CA ASP A 300 -5.22 -29.46 -1.93
C ASP A 300 -4.23 -29.01 -3.01
N THR A 301 -3.51 -27.91 -2.78
CA THR A 301 -2.51 -27.38 -3.72
C THR A 301 -1.10 -27.32 -3.10
N ASP A 302 -0.08 -27.42 -3.95
CA ASP A 302 1.33 -27.25 -3.55
C ASP A 302 1.68 -25.81 -3.11
N TYR A 303 0.73 -24.87 -3.23
CA TYR A 303 0.91 -23.44 -2.93
C TYR A 303 0.21 -23.02 -1.64
N ASP A 304 -0.53 -23.93 -1.00
CA ASP A 304 -1.14 -23.67 0.30
C ASP A 304 -0.05 -23.59 1.37
N ASP A 305 -0.20 -22.61 2.26
CA ASP A 305 0.69 -22.41 3.40
C ASP A 305 -0.08 -22.06 4.66
N VAL A 306 0.61 -22.01 5.80
CA VAL A 306 0.01 -21.80 7.12
C VAL A 306 -0.81 -20.51 7.24
N ARG A 307 -0.61 -19.52 6.35
CA ARG A 307 -1.39 -18.26 6.33
C ARG A 307 -2.87 -18.50 6.03
N ILE A 308 -3.26 -19.61 5.40
CA ILE A 308 -4.69 -19.92 5.19
C ILE A 308 -5.44 -19.98 6.53
N PHE A 309 -4.83 -20.56 7.56
CA PHE A 309 -5.40 -20.61 8.91
C PHE A 309 -5.45 -19.23 9.56
N LYS A 310 -4.37 -18.43 9.40
CA LYS A 310 -4.33 -17.04 9.85
C LYS A 310 -5.46 -16.20 9.24
N ASN A 311 -5.62 -16.30 7.92
CA ASN A 311 -6.60 -15.55 7.14
C ASN A 311 -8.03 -15.96 7.51
N SER A 312 -8.29 -17.27 7.63
CA SER A 312 -9.59 -17.79 8.06
C SER A 312 -9.91 -17.42 9.51
N ALA A 313 -8.93 -17.45 10.42
CA ALA A 313 -9.11 -16.96 11.79
C ALA A 313 -9.50 -15.48 11.81
N ALA A 314 -8.76 -14.64 11.09
CA ALA A 314 -9.03 -13.20 11.04
C ALA A 314 -10.42 -12.89 10.43
N ALA A 315 -10.81 -13.60 9.38
CA ALA A 315 -12.14 -13.47 8.78
C ALA A 315 -13.26 -13.96 9.72
N GLY A 316 -13.02 -15.06 10.44
CA GLY A 316 -13.90 -15.61 11.47
C GLY A 316 -14.13 -14.63 12.61
N ILE A 317 -13.09 -13.96 13.11
CA ILE A 317 -13.23 -12.90 14.13
C ILE A 317 -14.06 -11.74 13.61
N LYS A 318 -13.80 -11.25 12.39
CA LYS A 318 -14.61 -10.19 11.79
C LYS A 318 -16.09 -10.59 11.71
N ARG A 319 -16.39 -11.86 11.43
CA ARG A 319 -17.76 -12.38 11.47
C ARG A 319 -18.31 -12.45 12.89
N ALA A 320 -17.55 -13.00 13.84
CA ALA A 320 -17.95 -13.15 15.24
C ALA A 320 -18.35 -11.82 15.87
N LEU A 321 -17.52 -10.77 15.68
CA LEU A 321 -17.80 -9.42 16.16
C LEU A 321 -19.12 -8.87 15.61
N LYS A 322 -19.43 -9.11 14.32
CA LYS A 322 -20.70 -8.67 13.71
C LYS A 322 -21.93 -9.40 14.26
N THR A 323 -21.76 -10.57 14.87
CA THR A 323 -22.87 -11.25 15.57
C THR A 323 -23.07 -10.72 16.99
N GLY A 324 -22.16 -9.92 17.52
CA GLY A 324 -22.21 -9.40 18.89
C GLY A 324 -21.49 -10.24 19.94
N VAL A 325 -20.60 -11.15 19.54
CA VAL A 325 -19.74 -11.91 20.47
C VAL A 325 -18.85 -10.95 21.27
N LYS A 326 -18.79 -11.17 22.59
CA LYS A 326 -17.94 -10.41 23.52
C LYS A 326 -17.00 -11.30 24.32
N LYS A 327 -17.31 -12.58 24.51
CA LYS A 327 -16.49 -13.55 25.23
C LYS A 327 -16.28 -14.76 24.33
N LEU A 328 -15.14 -14.81 23.68
CA LEU A 328 -14.86 -15.74 22.60
C LEU A 328 -14.15 -16.98 23.12
N LEU A 329 -14.61 -18.17 22.71
CA LEU A 329 -13.85 -19.41 22.85
C LEU A 329 -13.29 -19.83 21.49
N VAL A 330 -11.97 -19.88 21.36
CA VAL A 330 -11.29 -20.27 20.12
C VAL A 330 -10.91 -21.74 20.20
N VAL A 331 -11.25 -22.49 19.16
CA VAL A 331 -10.84 -23.89 19.02
C VAL A 331 -9.66 -23.94 18.06
N LEU A 332 -8.51 -24.41 18.56
CA LEU A 332 -7.31 -24.57 17.76
C LEU A 332 -7.19 -26.02 17.29
N GLU A 333 -7.17 -26.21 15.99
CA GLU A 333 -7.00 -27.52 15.37
C GLU A 333 -5.58 -27.68 14.82
N GLU A 334 -5.04 -28.89 14.94
CA GLU A 334 -3.73 -29.24 14.37
C GLU A 334 -3.91 -29.73 12.94
N TYR A 335 -3.10 -29.22 12.01
CA TYR A 335 -3.10 -29.69 10.64
C TYR A 335 -1.73 -30.29 10.27
N PRO A 336 -1.64 -31.60 9.95
CA PRO A 336 -0.36 -32.30 9.80
C PRO A 336 0.60 -31.70 8.75
N ALA A 337 0.07 -31.01 7.73
CA ALA A 337 0.89 -30.44 6.66
C ALA A 337 1.68 -29.18 7.08
N PHE A 338 1.26 -28.48 8.15
CA PHE A 338 1.85 -27.20 8.53
C PHE A 338 2.25 -27.19 10.01
N GLU A 339 3.53 -26.91 10.26
CA GLU A 339 4.05 -26.62 11.60
C GLU A 339 3.35 -25.38 12.16
N ASN A 340 3.19 -25.32 13.49
CA ASN A 340 2.62 -24.16 14.20
C ASN A 340 1.21 -23.71 13.79
N THR A 341 0.41 -24.57 13.13
CA THR A 341 -0.98 -24.27 12.74
C THR A 341 -1.78 -23.61 13.88
N GLU A 342 -1.71 -24.17 15.09
CA GLU A 342 -2.42 -23.67 16.27
C GLU A 342 -1.97 -22.24 16.66
N LEU A 343 -0.66 -22.00 16.68
CA LEU A 343 -0.08 -20.70 17.00
C LEU A 343 -0.45 -19.66 15.94
N VAL A 344 -0.31 -19.99 14.65
CA VAL A 344 -0.63 -19.08 13.54
C VAL A 344 -2.12 -18.75 13.48
N THR A 345 -2.99 -19.73 13.76
CA THR A 345 -4.44 -19.51 13.90
C THR A 345 -4.72 -18.51 15.02
N LEU A 346 -4.10 -18.68 16.19
CA LEU A 346 -4.27 -17.78 17.33
C LEU A 346 -3.72 -16.38 17.05
N LEU A 347 -2.59 -16.26 16.36
CA LEU A 347 -2.05 -14.97 15.91
C LEU A 347 -3.01 -14.28 14.93
N GLY A 348 -3.67 -15.01 14.04
CA GLY A 348 -4.72 -14.47 13.16
C GLY A 348 -5.95 -13.96 13.93
N VAL A 349 -6.33 -14.64 15.01
CA VAL A 349 -7.36 -14.15 15.93
C VAL A 349 -6.95 -12.83 16.57
N LEU A 350 -5.75 -12.80 17.18
CA LEU A 350 -5.25 -11.64 17.90
C LEU A 350 -5.04 -10.44 16.97
N GLU A 351 -4.55 -10.66 15.76
CA GLU A 351 -4.40 -9.63 14.74
C GLU A 351 -5.73 -8.97 14.39
N ALA A 352 -6.80 -9.77 14.21
CA ALA A 352 -8.12 -9.22 13.93
C ALA A 352 -8.73 -8.46 15.13
N LEU A 353 -8.31 -8.80 16.35
CA LEU A 353 -8.70 -8.12 17.58
C LEU A 353 -7.91 -6.83 17.84
N TYR A 354 -6.78 -6.60 17.16
CA TYR A 354 -5.98 -5.38 17.28
C TYR A 354 -6.82 -4.10 17.08
N THR A 355 -6.71 -3.19 18.03
CA THR A 355 -7.30 -1.84 17.96
C THR A 355 -6.18 -0.82 17.83
N PRO A 356 -6.14 0.00 16.75
CA PRO A 356 -5.11 1.02 16.56
C PRO A 356 -5.04 2.02 17.70
N ILE A 357 -3.84 2.48 18.05
CA ILE A 357 -3.60 3.39 19.18
C ILE A 357 -4.45 4.67 19.12
N GLN A 358 -4.71 5.20 17.93
CA GLN A 358 -5.53 6.42 17.76
C GLN A 358 -6.97 6.18 18.20
N VAL A 359 -7.50 4.97 17.98
CA VAL A 359 -8.83 4.58 18.46
C VAL A 359 -8.83 4.42 19.97
N ARG A 360 -7.78 3.80 20.53
CA ARG A 360 -7.65 3.59 21.99
C ARG A 360 -7.53 4.89 22.77
N GLU A 361 -6.81 5.87 22.21
CA GLU A 361 -6.64 7.19 22.81
C GLU A 361 -7.88 8.07 22.66
N HIS A 362 -8.56 8.00 21.51
CA HIS A 362 -9.79 8.74 21.27
C HIS A 362 -10.97 8.23 22.12
N ASP A 363 -11.08 6.91 22.27
CA ASP A 363 -12.14 6.27 23.03
C ASP A 363 -11.59 5.06 23.80
N PRO A 364 -11.15 5.26 25.06
CA PRO A 364 -10.59 4.19 25.88
C PRO A 364 -11.52 2.99 26.07
N SER A 365 -12.84 3.19 25.98
CA SER A 365 -13.83 2.11 26.08
C SER A 365 -13.79 1.14 24.89
N LYS A 366 -13.21 1.57 23.76
CA LYS A 366 -13.03 0.75 22.54
C LYS A 366 -11.67 0.09 22.45
N THR A 367 -10.86 0.15 23.50
CA THR A 367 -9.54 -0.51 23.56
C THR A 367 -9.64 -1.98 23.16
N ASN A 368 -10.60 -2.69 23.74
CA ASN A 368 -10.82 -4.11 23.50
C ASN A 368 -12.08 -4.32 22.66
N LYS A 369 -11.98 -5.12 21.59
CA LYS A 369 -13.15 -5.49 20.77
C LYS A 369 -14.01 -6.57 21.46
N VAL A 370 -13.36 -7.43 22.24
CA VAL A 370 -13.92 -8.51 23.06
C VAL A 370 -13.32 -8.46 24.47
N ASP A 371 -14.07 -8.93 25.46
CA ASP A 371 -13.71 -8.87 26.88
C ASP A 371 -12.71 -9.98 27.26
N HIS A 372 -12.89 -11.16 26.67
CA HIS A 372 -12.14 -12.38 27.01
C HIS A 372 -12.02 -13.30 25.79
N VAL A 373 -10.86 -13.93 25.64
CA VAL A 373 -10.55 -14.97 24.66
C VAL A 373 -10.04 -16.21 25.40
N GLY A 374 -10.83 -17.26 25.39
CA GLY A 374 -10.43 -18.59 25.83
C GLY A 374 -9.90 -19.40 24.66
N VAL A 375 -8.91 -20.23 24.90
CA VAL A 375 -8.40 -21.21 23.95
C VAL A 375 -8.78 -22.59 24.45
N TYR A 376 -9.71 -23.24 23.76
CA TYR A 376 -10.17 -24.57 24.10
C TYR A 376 -9.07 -25.61 23.88
N THR A 377 -8.94 -26.55 24.82
CA THR A 377 -7.99 -27.65 24.71
C THR A 377 -8.36 -28.88 25.52
N GLU A 378 -7.91 -30.03 25.02
CA GLU A 378 -7.84 -31.30 25.76
C GLU A 378 -6.46 -31.52 26.41
N ASN A 379 -5.45 -30.72 26.04
CA ASN A 379 -4.09 -30.74 26.59
C ASN A 379 -3.69 -29.34 27.12
N PRO A 380 -3.94 -29.06 28.41
CA PRO A 380 -3.71 -27.75 29.01
C PRO A 380 -2.26 -27.28 28.93
N ASP A 381 -1.28 -28.17 29.12
CA ASP A 381 0.12 -27.77 29.23
C ASP A 381 0.70 -27.34 27.88
N LYS A 382 0.42 -28.11 26.82
CA LYS A 382 0.77 -27.73 25.44
C LYS A 382 0.15 -26.37 25.08
N THR A 383 -1.12 -26.18 25.43
CA THR A 383 -1.88 -24.99 25.06
C THR A 383 -1.43 -23.75 25.82
N LYS A 384 -1.07 -23.88 27.11
CA LYS A 384 -0.46 -22.79 27.87
C LYS A 384 0.82 -22.28 27.22
N ALA A 385 1.65 -23.18 26.69
CA ALA A 385 2.87 -22.78 25.98
C ALA A 385 2.54 -22.00 24.69
N ILE A 386 1.59 -22.48 23.88
CA ILE A 386 1.13 -21.79 22.66
C ILE A 386 0.53 -20.42 22.98
N VAL A 387 -0.33 -20.35 24.01
CA VAL A 387 -0.95 -19.10 24.47
C VAL A 387 0.11 -18.09 24.93
N GLY A 388 1.09 -18.54 25.73
CA GLY A 388 2.19 -17.67 26.17
C GLY A 388 3.04 -17.15 25.01
N GLN A 389 3.35 -18.01 24.03
CA GLN A 389 4.07 -17.61 22.82
C GLN A 389 3.25 -16.61 21.99
N ALA A 390 1.97 -16.88 21.74
CA ALA A 390 1.09 -15.99 20.99
C ALA A 390 0.94 -14.62 21.65
N GLN A 391 0.84 -14.58 22.99
CA GLN A 391 0.75 -13.35 23.76
C GLN A 391 2.01 -12.50 23.58
N VAL A 392 3.20 -13.08 23.75
CA VAL A 392 4.47 -12.36 23.57
C VAL A 392 4.62 -11.84 22.14
N LEU A 393 4.32 -12.67 21.14
CA LEU A 393 4.41 -12.31 19.73
C LEU A 393 3.43 -11.20 19.36
N GLU A 394 2.18 -11.27 19.85
CA GLU A 394 1.20 -10.22 19.59
C GLU A 394 1.54 -8.90 20.29
N ILE A 395 1.98 -8.91 21.56
CA ILE A 395 2.44 -7.68 22.24
C ILE A 395 3.54 -7.01 21.42
N SER A 396 4.48 -7.80 20.94
CA SER A 396 5.62 -7.35 20.12
C SER A 396 5.16 -6.78 18.77
N ARG A 397 4.23 -7.46 18.10
CA ARG A 397 3.62 -7.00 16.84
C ARG A 397 2.81 -5.72 17.05
N ARG A 398 2.04 -5.61 18.14
CA ARG A 398 1.26 -4.42 18.50
C ARG A 398 2.12 -3.19 18.69
N VAL A 399 3.28 -3.31 19.33
CA VAL A 399 4.25 -2.21 19.44
C VAL A 399 4.69 -1.72 18.06
N ALA A 400 4.99 -2.65 17.15
CA ALA A 400 5.33 -2.30 15.77
C ALA A 400 4.15 -1.64 15.02
N CYS A 401 2.92 -2.12 15.22
CA CYS A 401 1.74 -1.50 14.61
C CYS A 401 1.45 -0.12 15.20
N ASP A 402 1.51 0.05 16.52
CA ASP A 402 1.23 1.32 17.18
C ASP A 402 2.17 2.42 16.71
N ILE A 403 3.48 2.11 16.62
CA ILE A 403 4.45 3.05 16.07
C ILE A 403 4.22 3.21 14.57
N GLY A 404 4.12 2.12 13.78
CA GLY A 404 4.07 2.16 12.31
C GLY A 404 2.80 2.81 11.73
N ASP A 405 1.63 2.53 12.30
CA ASP A 405 0.33 3.02 11.82
C ASP A 405 0.04 4.45 12.18
N SER A 406 0.66 4.94 13.26
CA SER A 406 0.31 6.23 13.81
C SER A 406 0.50 7.37 12.83
N ASP A 407 -0.43 8.31 12.93
CA ASP A 407 -0.36 9.55 12.19
C ASP A 407 0.95 10.30 12.52
N PRO A 408 1.42 11.17 11.62
CA PRO A 408 2.72 11.83 11.74
C PRO A 408 2.91 12.65 13.00
N GLU A 409 1.83 13.19 13.58
CA GLU A 409 1.92 14.10 14.72
C GLU A 409 1.78 13.34 16.05
N ARG A 410 1.05 12.22 16.06
CA ARG A 410 1.03 11.29 17.19
C ARG A 410 2.34 10.54 17.36
N MET A 411 3.03 10.26 16.26
CA MET A 411 4.28 9.50 16.26
C MET A 411 5.37 10.24 15.50
N THR A 412 5.63 11.50 15.91
CA THR A 412 6.83 12.25 15.53
C THR A 412 8.09 11.57 16.11
N PRO A 413 9.32 11.97 15.72
CA PRO A 413 10.52 11.36 16.28
C PRO A 413 10.59 11.46 17.81
N ALA A 414 10.21 12.61 18.38
CA ALA A 414 10.17 12.82 19.83
C ALA A 414 9.06 11.99 20.52
N ARG A 415 7.89 11.84 19.90
CA ARG A 415 6.80 11.02 20.46
C ARG A 415 7.10 9.52 20.39
N ALA A 416 7.77 9.08 19.32
CA ALA A 416 8.25 7.70 19.23
C ALA A 416 9.30 7.40 20.31
N GLU A 417 10.20 8.34 20.59
CA GLU A 417 11.13 8.25 21.73
C GLU A 417 10.38 8.11 23.06
N GLU A 418 9.39 8.96 23.32
CA GLU A 418 8.57 8.92 24.53
C GLU A 418 7.83 7.58 24.70
N TYR A 419 7.24 7.07 23.61
CA TYR A 419 6.57 5.77 23.58
C TYR A 419 7.54 4.63 23.94
N VAL A 420 8.69 4.57 23.27
CA VAL A 420 9.71 3.52 23.48
C VAL A 420 10.34 3.63 24.88
N ARG A 421 10.55 4.86 25.37
CA ARG A 421 11.05 5.11 26.72
C ARG A 421 10.07 4.62 27.79
N THR A 422 8.78 4.84 27.60
CA THR A 422 7.74 4.36 28.51
C THR A 422 7.65 2.84 28.48
N LEU A 423 7.71 2.24 27.28
CA LEU A 423 7.67 0.80 27.07
C LEU A 423 8.80 0.06 27.81
N PHE A 424 10.03 0.59 27.73
CA PHE A 424 11.20 -0.09 28.31
C PHE A 424 11.61 0.44 29.70
N GLN A 425 10.85 1.36 30.29
CA GLN A 425 11.13 1.87 31.63
C GLN A 425 11.07 0.75 32.68
N GLY A 426 12.17 0.55 33.41
CA GLY A 426 12.27 -0.49 34.44
C GLY A 426 12.39 -1.92 33.91
N THR A 427 12.62 -2.08 32.60
CA THR A 427 12.85 -3.39 31.96
C THR A 427 14.34 -3.74 31.92
N ASN A 428 14.68 -4.91 31.36
CA ASN A 428 16.06 -5.33 31.10
C ASN A 428 16.66 -4.73 29.80
N ILE A 429 15.94 -3.80 29.15
CA ILE A 429 16.41 -3.07 27.97
C ILE A 429 16.98 -1.73 28.42
N LYS A 430 18.26 -1.52 28.16
CA LYS A 430 18.91 -0.22 28.36
C LYS A 430 18.60 0.68 27.16
N LEU A 431 18.18 1.91 27.44
CA LEU A 431 17.83 2.91 26.42
C LEU A 431 18.74 4.14 26.53
N SER A 432 19.32 4.58 25.42
CA SER A 432 19.98 5.88 25.27
C SER A 432 19.51 6.58 23.99
N VAL A 433 19.60 7.91 23.94
CA VAL A 433 19.08 8.70 22.82
C VAL A 433 20.05 9.81 22.47
N VAL A 434 20.32 9.96 21.18
CA VAL A 434 21.01 11.14 20.63
C VAL A 434 19.95 12.13 20.14
N THR A 435 19.99 13.35 20.65
CA THR A 435 19.04 14.43 20.35
C THR A 435 19.72 15.73 19.92
N ASP A 436 21.03 15.84 20.14
CA ASP A 436 21.80 17.05 19.90
C ASP A 436 22.21 17.19 18.42
N GLU A 437 22.00 18.38 17.85
CA GLU A 437 22.26 18.63 16.43
C GLU A 437 23.76 18.73 16.11
N GLU A 438 24.60 19.11 17.08
CA GLU A 438 26.06 19.11 16.91
C GLU A 438 26.60 17.67 16.93
N GLU A 439 26.07 16.83 17.81
CA GLU A 439 26.36 15.40 17.82
C GLU A 439 25.88 14.71 16.53
N PHE A 440 24.71 15.06 16.00
CA PHE A 440 24.30 14.60 14.67
C PHE A 440 25.29 15.04 13.60
N SER A 441 25.66 16.32 13.56
CA SER A 441 26.53 16.86 12.51
C SER A 441 27.93 16.22 12.51
N LYS A 442 28.48 15.91 13.70
CA LYS A 442 29.81 15.30 13.85
C LYS A 442 29.77 13.77 13.74
N GLY A 443 28.77 13.14 14.34
CA GLY A 443 28.70 11.69 14.50
C GLY A 443 27.86 10.97 13.45
N TYR A 444 26.88 11.66 12.87
CA TYR A 444 25.87 11.13 11.92
C TYR A 444 25.51 12.15 10.82
N PRO A 445 26.49 12.64 10.03
CA PRO A 445 26.30 13.73 9.08
C PRO A 445 25.23 13.49 8.00
N LEU A 446 25.05 12.26 7.51
CA LEU A 446 23.99 11.90 6.56
C LEU A 446 22.60 11.94 7.22
N PHE A 447 22.50 11.52 8.49
CA PHE A 447 21.28 11.68 9.28
C PHE A 447 20.96 13.16 9.51
N ALA A 448 21.97 13.96 9.88
CA ALA A 448 21.85 15.39 10.12
C ALA A 448 21.33 16.13 8.88
N ALA A 449 21.78 15.74 7.70
CA ALA A 449 21.33 16.31 6.43
C ALA A 449 19.82 16.14 6.21
N VAL A 450 19.30 14.93 6.42
CA VAL A 450 17.86 14.65 6.29
C VAL A 450 17.06 15.40 7.36
N ASN A 451 17.59 15.50 8.58
CA ASN A 451 16.94 16.22 9.69
C ASN A 451 16.95 17.75 9.52
N ARG A 452 17.79 18.31 8.64
CA ARG A 452 18.10 19.75 8.57
C ARG A 452 16.87 20.66 8.40
N ALA A 453 15.89 20.25 7.59
CA ALA A 453 14.64 21.00 7.44
C ALA A 453 13.70 20.83 8.65
N ALA A 454 13.68 19.65 9.28
CA ALA A 454 12.82 19.38 10.42
C ALA A 454 13.36 19.96 11.74
N SER A 455 14.67 20.17 11.85
CA SER A 455 15.35 20.60 13.07
C SER A 455 14.91 21.98 13.58
N VAL A 456 14.41 22.84 12.70
CA VAL A 456 13.87 24.17 13.07
C VAL A 456 12.54 24.08 13.82
N ASN A 457 11.87 22.93 13.78
CA ASN A 457 10.64 22.68 14.52
C ASN A 457 10.92 21.69 15.66
N ALA A 458 10.83 22.16 16.90
CA ALA A 458 11.09 21.36 18.09
C ALA A 458 10.30 20.02 18.13
N ARG A 459 9.08 19.99 17.60
CA ARG A 459 8.22 18.79 17.58
C ARG A 459 8.70 17.72 16.58
N HIS A 460 9.47 18.11 15.57
CA HIS A 460 9.89 17.26 14.45
C HIS A 460 11.39 16.94 14.47
N LYS A 461 12.15 17.51 15.41
CA LYS A 461 13.58 17.21 15.61
C LYS A 461 13.84 15.72 15.69
N GLY A 462 14.83 15.25 14.92
CA GLY A 462 15.22 13.85 14.85
C GLY A 462 15.69 13.25 16.18
N ARG A 463 15.67 11.92 16.25
CA ARG A 463 16.12 11.10 17.37
C ARG A 463 16.86 9.88 16.84
N ILE A 464 18.01 9.55 17.42
CA ILE A 464 18.60 8.22 17.26
C ILE A 464 18.45 7.52 18.60
N ILE A 465 17.57 6.52 18.66
CA ILE A 465 17.24 5.79 19.90
C ILE A 465 17.99 4.46 19.88
N TYR A 466 18.87 4.23 20.84
CA TYR A 466 19.57 2.97 21.02
C TYR A 466 18.91 2.14 22.12
N LEU A 467 18.69 0.85 21.84
CA LEU A 467 18.13 -0.14 22.75
C LEU A 467 19.12 -1.29 22.88
N GLU A 468 19.51 -1.66 24.09
CA GLU A 468 20.49 -2.70 24.35
C GLU A 468 19.94 -3.73 25.33
N TYR A 469 19.95 -5.00 24.90
CA TYR A 469 19.72 -6.16 25.75
C TYR A 469 21.04 -6.91 25.95
N ASN A 470 21.44 -7.10 27.21
CA ASN A 470 22.54 -7.97 27.58
C ASN A 470 21.99 -9.26 28.20
N PRO A 471 22.36 -10.44 27.68
CA PRO A 471 21.83 -11.69 28.18
C PRO A 471 22.42 -12.04 29.56
N PRO A 472 21.73 -12.86 30.37
CA PRO A 472 22.19 -13.24 31.69
C PRO A 472 23.36 -14.25 31.68
N GLN A 473 23.68 -14.85 30.52
CA GLN A 473 24.81 -15.77 30.37
C GLN A 473 25.79 -15.26 29.31
N ALA A 474 26.94 -15.94 29.19
CA ALA A 474 27.96 -15.61 28.20
C ALA A 474 27.36 -15.49 26.79
N VAL A 475 27.71 -14.38 26.12
CA VAL A 475 27.25 -14.06 24.77
C VAL A 475 27.82 -15.06 23.77
N LYS A 476 26.95 -15.69 22.98
CA LYS A 476 27.34 -16.58 21.86
C LYS A 476 27.06 -15.95 20.49
N GLU A 477 26.15 -14.99 20.45
CA GLU A 477 25.78 -14.27 19.24
C GLU A 477 25.37 -12.84 19.61
N THR A 478 25.71 -11.89 18.74
CA THR A 478 25.35 -10.48 18.88
C THR A 478 24.60 -10.01 17.65
N LEU A 479 23.39 -9.48 17.83
CA LEU A 479 22.63 -8.85 16.76
C LEU A 479 22.72 -7.33 16.87
N TYR A 480 23.03 -6.68 15.76
CA TYR A 480 22.95 -5.24 15.59
C TYR A 480 21.83 -4.92 14.60
N ILE A 481 20.79 -4.19 15.02
CA ILE A 481 19.60 -3.97 14.18
C ILE A 481 19.34 -2.48 14.04
N ILE A 482 19.30 -1.97 12.80
CA ILE A 482 18.98 -0.58 12.50
C ILE A 482 17.62 -0.51 11.81
N GLY A 483 16.67 0.21 12.37
CA GLY A 483 15.37 0.45 11.76
C GLY A 483 15.28 1.84 11.11
N LYS A 484 14.80 1.90 9.86
CA LYS A 484 14.42 3.17 9.19
C LYS A 484 13.20 3.76 9.90
N GLY A 485 13.34 4.98 10.41
CA GLY A 485 12.33 5.69 11.20
C GLY A 485 11.85 7.00 10.60
N VAL A 486 11.53 7.04 9.31
CA VAL A 486 11.01 8.28 8.69
C VAL A 486 9.54 8.45 9.07
N THR A 487 9.26 9.32 10.05
CA THR A 487 7.93 9.44 10.66
C THR A 487 6.88 10.05 9.73
N MET A 488 7.34 10.82 8.76
CA MET A 488 6.63 11.27 7.58
C MET A 488 7.65 11.64 6.52
N ASP A 489 7.46 11.09 5.32
CA ASP A 489 8.30 11.37 4.17
C ASP A 489 7.57 12.26 3.15
N THR A 490 7.96 13.53 3.09
CA THR A 490 7.46 14.44 2.04
C THR A 490 8.29 14.37 0.76
N GLY A 491 9.40 13.62 0.76
CA GLY A 491 10.45 13.63 -0.26
C GLY A 491 11.50 14.72 -0.10
N GLY A 492 11.39 15.58 0.91
CA GLY A 492 12.29 16.72 1.07
C GLY A 492 12.08 17.77 -0.04
N VAL A 493 13.17 18.27 -0.61
CA VAL A 493 13.15 19.25 -1.72
C VAL A 493 12.64 18.62 -3.02
N ASP A 494 12.96 17.35 -3.27
CA ASP A 494 12.35 16.48 -4.28
C ASP A 494 10.95 16.01 -3.84
N VAL A 495 10.06 16.97 -3.63
CA VAL A 495 8.74 16.76 -3.01
C VAL A 495 7.89 15.71 -3.74
N LYS A 496 7.27 14.81 -2.99
CA LYS A 496 6.28 13.87 -3.50
C LYS A 496 5.03 14.63 -3.99
N ILE A 497 4.70 14.46 -5.26
CA ILE A 497 3.53 15.08 -5.91
C ILE A 497 2.48 14.05 -6.31
N GLY A 498 1.30 14.51 -6.78
CA GLY A 498 0.27 13.64 -7.36
C GLY A 498 -0.40 12.68 -6.36
N GLY A 499 -0.36 13.00 -5.06
CA GLY A 499 -0.93 12.16 -4.00
C GLY A 499 -0.01 11.05 -3.47
N ALA A 500 1.22 10.94 -3.98
CA ALA A 500 2.19 9.93 -3.54
C ALA A 500 2.66 10.08 -2.08
N MET A 501 2.33 11.20 -1.42
CA MET A 501 2.59 11.42 0.00
C MET A 501 1.58 10.70 0.91
N ASN A 502 0.40 10.31 0.40
CA ASN A 502 -0.59 9.59 1.18
C ASN A 502 -0.03 8.22 1.63
N GLY A 503 -0.13 7.92 2.92
CA GLY A 503 0.44 6.70 3.52
C GLY A 503 1.93 6.78 3.88
N MET A 504 2.64 7.87 3.57
CA MET A 504 4.07 8.03 3.91
C MET A 504 4.33 8.26 5.40
N SER A 505 3.29 8.33 6.23
CA SER A 505 3.46 8.16 7.68
C SER A 505 3.99 6.77 8.04
N ARG A 506 3.83 5.76 7.17
CA ARG A 506 4.32 4.39 7.42
C ARG A 506 5.79 4.19 7.16
N ASP A 507 6.51 5.22 6.73
CA ASP A 507 7.92 5.11 6.37
C ASP A 507 8.87 4.97 7.59
N LYS A 508 8.27 4.78 8.77
CA LYS A 508 8.88 4.41 10.05
C LYS A 508 8.66 2.95 10.45
N CYS A 509 8.03 2.12 9.61
CA CYS A 509 7.74 0.73 9.96
C CYS A 509 9.01 -0.12 10.21
N GLY A 510 10.16 0.25 9.62
CA GLY A 510 11.43 -0.42 9.91
C GLY A 510 11.90 -0.22 11.36
N ALA A 511 11.82 1.02 11.85
CA ALA A 511 12.05 1.35 13.26
C ALA A 511 10.97 0.72 14.16
N ALA A 512 9.71 0.76 13.74
CA ALA A 512 8.61 0.16 14.49
C ALA A 512 8.81 -1.36 14.69
N ALA A 513 9.15 -2.10 13.64
CA ALA A 513 9.44 -3.52 13.70
C ALA A 513 10.67 -3.81 14.58
N THR A 514 11.68 -2.95 14.53
CA THR A 514 12.86 -3.06 15.40
C THR A 514 12.48 -2.91 16.88
N ALA A 515 11.63 -1.93 17.22
CA ALA A 515 11.12 -1.78 18.58
C ALA A 515 10.27 -2.98 19.02
N GLY A 516 9.40 -3.49 18.14
CA GLY A 516 8.60 -4.70 18.40
C GLY A 516 9.47 -5.94 18.64
N PHE A 517 10.52 -6.15 17.86
CA PHE A 517 11.47 -7.25 18.10
C PHE A 517 12.19 -7.10 19.44
N MET A 518 12.58 -5.88 19.83
CA MET A 518 13.16 -5.63 21.16
C MET A 518 12.17 -5.93 22.31
N THR A 519 10.87 -5.75 22.09
CA THR A 519 9.82 -6.19 23.03
C THR A 519 9.80 -7.72 23.16
N ALA A 520 9.91 -8.46 22.05
CA ALA A 520 10.01 -9.93 22.09
C ALA A 520 11.28 -10.38 22.84
N VAL A 521 12.42 -9.73 22.58
CA VAL A 521 13.69 -9.99 23.30
C VAL A 521 13.54 -9.75 24.80
N HIS A 522 12.91 -8.65 25.20
CA HIS A 522 12.65 -8.34 26.60
C HIS A 522 11.80 -9.42 27.29
N LEU A 523 10.73 -9.85 26.64
CA LEU A 523 9.77 -10.80 27.20
C LEU A 523 10.30 -12.24 27.23
N LEU A 524 11.05 -12.67 26.20
CA LEU A 524 11.59 -14.03 26.09
C LEU A 524 12.95 -14.22 26.77
N GLN A 525 13.72 -13.14 26.95
CA GLN A 525 15.01 -13.11 27.63
C GLN A 525 15.99 -14.21 27.15
N PRO A 526 16.38 -14.20 25.86
CA PRO A 526 17.24 -15.23 25.29
C PRO A 526 18.59 -15.29 26.03
N LYS A 527 18.95 -16.49 26.50
CA LYS A 527 20.04 -16.68 27.47
C LYS A 527 21.45 -16.33 26.96
N HIS A 528 21.68 -16.35 25.66
CA HIS A 528 23.01 -16.20 25.04
C HIS A 528 23.07 -15.15 23.93
N LEU A 529 21.96 -14.45 23.67
CA LEU A 529 21.84 -13.51 22.55
C LEU A 529 21.94 -12.09 23.06
N LYS A 530 22.98 -11.37 22.66
CA LYS A 530 23.05 -9.91 22.86
C LYS A 530 22.36 -9.22 21.69
N VAL A 531 21.55 -8.20 21.96
CA VAL A 531 20.89 -7.40 20.92
C VAL A 531 21.14 -5.93 21.16
N VAL A 532 21.66 -5.23 20.15
CA VAL A 532 21.82 -3.78 20.13
C VAL A 532 21.01 -3.25 18.93
N ALA A 533 19.93 -2.56 19.21
CA ALA A 533 19.06 -1.99 18.21
C ALA A 533 19.18 -0.46 18.17
N ALA A 534 18.97 0.13 17.00
CA ALA A 534 18.93 1.57 16.78
C ALA A 534 17.72 1.97 15.93
N LEU A 535 16.96 2.95 16.39
CA LEU A 535 15.84 3.55 15.66
C LEU A 535 16.30 4.91 15.13
N SER A 536 16.44 5.02 13.80
CA SER A 536 16.84 6.27 13.13
C SER A 536 15.60 7.12 12.82
N MET A 537 15.13 7.89 13.80
CA MET A 537 13.86 8.61 13.71
C MET A 537 14.04 10.03 13.17
N VAL A 538 13.47 10.34 12.01
CA VAL A 538 13.46 11.68 11.40
C VAL A 538 12.12 11.99 10.78
N ARG A 539 11.86 13.27 10.47
CA ARG A 539 10.86 13.65 9.48
C ARG A 539 11.59 14.23 8.27
N ASN A 540 11.38 13.66 7.08
CA ASN A 540 11.96 14.20 5.85
C ASN A 540 11.06 15.34 5.36
N SER A 541 11.34 16.53 5.86
CA SER A 541 10.55 17.74 5.61
C SER A 541 11.12 18.56 4.45
N ILE A 542 10.25 19.30 3.77
CA ILE A 542 10.63 20.42 2.90
C ILE A 542 10.75 21.72 3.73
N GLY A 543 11.76 22.54 3.46
CA GLY A 543 11.96 23.82 4.13
C GLY A 543 13.20 24.56 3.63
N SER A 544 13.38 25.82 4.05
CA SER A 544 14.53 26.65 3.67
C SER A 544 15.87 26.07 4.08
N ASN A 545 15.88 25.20 5.08
CA ASN A 545 17.05 24.48 5.58
C ASN A 545 17.09 23.03 5.09
N GLY A 546 16.32 22.66 4.06
CA GLY A 546 16.42 21.31 3.47
C GLY A 546 17.79 21.09 2.85
N TYR A 547 18.31 19.86 2.95
CA TYR A 547 19.39 19.45 2.06
C TYR A 547 18.88 19.34 0.62
N THR A 548 19.74 19.61 -0.36
CA THR A 548 19.36 19.64 -1.79
C THR A 548 20.15 18.63 -2.61
N THR A 549 19.64 18.33 -3.80
CA THR A 549 20.39 17.66 -4.87
C THR A 549 21.72 18.38 -5.13
N ASP A 550 22.71 17.60 -5.58
CA ASP A 550 24.09 18.00 -5.84
C ASP A 550 24.96 18.33 -4.62
N GLU A 551 24.39 18.38 -3.40
CA GLU A 551 25.19 18.42 -2.18
C GLU A 551 26.08 17.17 -2.07
N VAL A 552 27.33 17.36 -1.63
CA VAL A 552 28.24 16.26 -1.30
C VAL A 552 28.43 16.24 0.21
N ILE A 553 28.00 15.16 0.84
CA ILE A 553 27.98 15.02 2.30
C ILE A 553 28.95 13.92 2.68
N THR A 554 29.90 14.25 3.56
CA THR A 554 30.87 13.25 4.05
C THR A 554 30.21 12.43 5.15
N ALA A 555 30.04 11.14 4.92
CA ALA A 555 29.51 10.17 5.88
C ALA A 555 30.46 9.96 7.06
N ARG A 556 29.97 9.37 8.16
CA ARG A 556 30.79 8.96 9.32
C ARG A 556 31.97 8.07 8.91
N SER A 557 31.80 7.24 7.89
CA SER A 557 32.84 6.36 7.34
C SER A 557 33.97 7.11 6.61
N GLY A 558 33.79 8.40 6.35
CA GLY A 558 34.62 9.24 5.48
C GLY A 558 34.20 9.23 4.02
N ALA A 559 33.22 8.41 3.61
CA ALA A 559 32.74 8.38 2.23
C ALA A 559 32.01 9.68 1.84
N ARG A 560 32.41 10.31 0.73
CA ARG A 560 31.74 11.51 0.20
C ARG A 560 30.57 11.11 -0.67
N VAL A 561 29.36 11.40 -0.20
CA VAL A 561 28.09 11.01 -0.82
C VAL A 561 27.49 12.18 -1.58
N ARG A 562 27.39 12.08 -2.90
CA ARG A 562 26.60 13.01 -3.71
C ARG A 562 25.11 12.69 -3.59
N VAL A 563 24.34 13.68 -3.17
CA VAL A 563 22.87 13.64 -3.08
C VAL A 563 22.32 13.81 -4.50
N ILE A 564 21.51 12.84 -4.93
CA ILE A 564 20.88 12.85 -6.27
C ILE A 564 19.38 13.09 -6.18
N ASN A 565 18.75 12.63 -5.09
CA ASN A 565 17.32 12.77 -4.88
C ASN A 565 17.02 12.71 -3.37
N THR A 566 16.42 13.77 -2.82
CA THR A 566 16.14 13.88 -1.39
C THR A 566 15.02 12.95 -0.89
N ASP A 567 14.30 12.29 -1.81
CA ASP A 567 13.36 11.19 -1.59
C ASP A 567 14.05 9.82 -1.39
N ALA A 568 15.39 9.80 -1.45
CA ALA A 568 16.21 8.66 -1.10
C ALA A 568 16.86 8.84 0.30
N GLU A 569 16.11 9.40 1.25
CA GLU A 569 16.52 9.76 2.60
C GLU A 569 16.74 8.55 3.52
N GLY A 570 15.94 7.48 3.37
CA GLY A 570 15.93 6.36 4.31
C GLY A 570 17.28 5.65 4.42
N ARG A 571 18.02 5.59 3.31
CA ARG A 571 19.37 5.01 3.30
C ARG A 571 20.41 5.95 3.94
N MET A 572 20.18 7.27 3.88
CA MET A 572 21.07 8.28 4.47
C MET A 572 21.01 8.21 6.00
N ILE A 573 19.80 8.20 6.57
CA ILE A 573 19.61 8.19 8.03
C ILE A 573 20.12 6.91 8.70
N MET A 574 20.16 5.80 7.95
CA MET A 574 20.66 4.52 8.47
C MET A 574 22.17 4.34 8.27
N ALA A 575 22.78 4.96 7.26
CA ALA A 575 24.16 4.69 6.88
C ALA A 575 25.17 5.01 7.98
N ASP A 576 25.05 6.15 8.65
CA ASP A 576 25.97 6.52 9.74
C ASP A 576 25.74 5.70 11.01
N VAL A 577 24.47 5.38 11.30
CA VAL A 577 24.11 4.49 12.42
C VAL A 577 24.67 3.10 12.18
N LEU A 578 24.58 2.60 10.94
CA LEU A 578 25.18 1.33 10.53
C LEU A 578 26.71 1.38 10.65
N CYS A 579 27.36 2.50 10.29
CA CYS A 579 28.80 2.67 10.46
C CYS A 579 29.21 2.56 11.94
N LYS A 580 28.49 3.25 12.82
CA LYS A 580 28.70 3.21 14.28
C LYS A 580 28.51 1.78 14.83
N LEU A 581 27.43 1.08 14.46
CA LEU A 581 27.23 -0.30 14.93
C LEU A 581 28.20 -1.31 14.32
N LYS A 582 28.69 -1.07 13.10
CA LYS A 582 29.79 -1.84 12.51
C LYS A 582 31.08 -1.65 13.31
N GLU A 583 31.40 -0.45 13.77
CA GLU A 583 32.57 -0.20 14.63
C GLU A 583 32.49 -1.03 15.92
N ASP A 584 31.32 -1.08 16.55
CA ASP A 584 31.09 -1.92 17.72
C ASP A 584 31.24 -3.42 17.39
N ALA A 585 30.65 -3.84 16.25
CA ALA A 585 30.58 -5.23 15.81
C ALA A 585 31.96 -5.87 15.58
N VAL A 586 33.00 -5.12 15.20
CA VAL A 586 34.36 -5.64 14.98
C VAL A 586 34.90 -6.40 16.19
N SER A 587 34.49 -6.00 17.40
CA SER A 587 34.93 -6.60 18.67
C SER A 587 33.90 -7.56 19.30
N ALA A 588 32.72 -7.69 18.67
CA ALA A 588 31.62 -8.45 19.23
C ALA A 588 31.73 -9.96 18.95
N VAL A 589 31.05 -10.76 19.77
CA VAL A 589 31.00 -12.22 19.57
C VAL A 589 29.99 -12.54 18.48
N ASN A 590 30.48 -13.15 17.39
CA ASN A 590 29.69 -13.64 16.25
C ASN A 590 28.62 -12.62 15.75
N PRO A 591 29.03 -11.40 15.38
CA PRO A 591 28.11 -10.30 15.09
C PRO A 591 27.32 -10.54 13.80
N HIS A 592 26.04 -10.19 13.81
CA HIS A 592 25.21 -10.06 12.62
C HIS A 592 24.51 -8.69 12.61
N LEU A 593 24.71 -7.94 11.53
CA LEU A 593 24.11 -6.62 11.34
C LEU A 593 22.87 -6.69 10.44
N TYR A 594 21.86 -5.91 10.77
CA TYR A 594 20.61 -5.80 10.04
C TYR A 594 20.23 -4.35 9.79
N THR A 595 19.72 -4.05 8.60
CA THR A 595 18.88 -2.85 8.40
C THR A 595 17.49 -3.26 7.99
N ILE A 596 16.46 -2.73 8.65
CA ILE A 596 15.04 -3.00 8.37
C ILE A 596 14.40 -1.70 7.89
N ALA A 597 13.85 -1.69 6.67
CA ALA A 597 13.32 -0.46 6.10
C ALA A 597 12.18 -0.68 5.10
N THR A 598 11.24 0.25 5.07
CA THR A 598 10.27 0.46 3.97
C THR A 598 10.95 1.22 2.84
N LEU A 599 11.97 0.64 2.21
CA LEU A 599 12.96 1.45 1.52
C LEU A 599 12.59 1.76 0.07
N THR A 600 11.92 0.84 -0.64
CA THR A 600 11.70 1.03 -2.08
C THR A 600 10.34 0.55 -2.57
N GLY A 601 9.69 1.37 -3.41
CA GLY A 601 8.51 0.93 -4.17
C GLY A 601 8.82 -0.19 -5.17
N HIS A 602 10.08 -0.33 -5.59
CA HIS A 602 10.52 -1.44 -6.44
C HIS A 602 10.39 -2.81 -5.74
N ALA A 603 10.64 -2.90 -4.43
CA ALA A 603 10.41 -4.13 -3.66
C ALA A 603 8.94 -4.55 -3.75
N HIS A 604 8.01 -3.63 -3.48
CA HIS A 604 6.57 -3.89 -3.60
C HIS A 604 6.16 -4.36 -5.00
N ARG A 605 6.70 -3.73 -6.06
CA ARG A 605 6.45 -4.17 -7.45
C ARG A 605 7.05 -5.54 -7.79
N THR A 606 8.07 -5.98 -7.05
CA THR A 606 8.76 -7.25 -7.31
C THR A 606 8.02 -8.43 -6.72
N VAL A 607 7.67 -8.35 -5.44
CA VAL A 607 7.17 -9.51 -4.66
C VAL A 607 5.68 -9.42 -4.33
N GLY A 608 5.05 -8.25 -4.52
CA GLY A 608 3.65 -8.04 -4.16
C GLY A 608 3.44 -7.83 -2.66
N GLU A 609 2.19 -7.57 -2.28
CA GLU A 609 1.82 -7.29 -0.89
C GLU A 609 2.00 -8.53 0.01
N GLY A 610 2.52 -8.30 1.22
CA GLY A 610 2.65 -9.33 2.25
C GLY A 610 3.99 -10.08 2.28
N TYR A 611 4.96 -9.69 1.44
CA TYR A 611 6.26 -10.37 1.35
C TYR A 611 7.42 -9.43 1.71
N SER A 612 8.21 -9.79 2.71
CA SER A 612 9.45 -9.08 3.05
C SER A 612 10.57 -9.52 2.10
N ILE A 613 11.58 -8.69 1.83
CA ILE A 613 12.74 -9.09 1.02
C ILE A 613 13.99 -9.13 1.89
N ALA A 614 14.69 -10.26 1.94
CA ALA A 614 15.99 -10.41 2.58
C ALA A 614 17.14 -10.37 1.56
N MET A 615 18.18 -9.58 1.86
CA MET A 615 19.36 -9.42 1.01
C MET A 615 20.64 -9.53 1.84
N ASP A 616 21.32 -10.67 1.72
CA ASP A 616 22.59 -10.92 2.40
C ASP A 616 23.79 -10.30 1.68
N ASN A 617 24.76 -9.83 2.46
CA ASN A 617 26.13 -9.63 2.00
C ASN A 617 26.88 -10.97 1.86
N GLY A 618 28.14 -10.93 1.43
CA GLY A 618 28.96 -12.14 1.24
C GLY A 618 29.03 -13.05 2.47
N PRO A 619 29.51 -12.57 3.64
CA PRO A 619 29.55 -13.34 4.87
C PRO A 619 28.20 -13.89 5.35
N ALA A 620 27.13 -13.10 5.32
CA ALA A 620 25.79 -13.59 5.71
C ALA A 620 25.27 -14.67 4.76
N LYS A 621 25.52 -14.53 3.45
CA LYS A 621 25.14 -15.54 2.46
C LYS A 621 25.86 -16.86 2.66
N LYS A 622 27.14 -16.85 3.11
CA LYS A 622 27.89 -18.08 3.38
C LYS A 622 27.21 -18.95 4.45
N ILE A 623 26.50 -18.33 5.39
CA ILE A 623 25.74 -19.04 6.43
C ILE A 623 24.25 -19.18 6.10
N GLN A 624 23.84 -18.84 4.86
CA GLN A 624 22.46 -18.94 4.38
C GLN A 624 21.45 -18.21 5.29
N ASN A 625 21.78 -17.00 5.71
CA ASN A 625 20.95 -16.27 6.67
C ASN A 625 19.59 -15.86 6.08
N ALA A 626 19.53 -15.41 4.82
CA ALA A 626 18.27 -15.10 4.16
C ALA A 626 17.35 -16.34 4.06
N GLU A 627 17.92 -17.51 3.80
CA GLU A 627 17.20 -18.79 3.80
C GLU A 627 16.71 -19.18 5.20
N LYS A 628 17.52 -18.94 6.24
CA LYS A 628 17.08 -19.10 7.64
C LYS A 628 15.85 -18.22 7.95
N LEU A 629 15.86 -16.97 7.51
CA LEU A 629 14.72 -16.05 7.70
C LEU A 629 13.50 -16.47 6.89
N GLN A 630 13.68 -16.94 5.65
CA GLN A 630 12.61 -17.49 4.83
C GLN A 630 11.95 -18.69 5.50
N ALA A 631 12.74 -19.69 5.91
CA ALA A 631 12.22 -20.87 6.59
C ALA A 631 11.51 -20.53 7.92
N ALA A 632 12.00 -19.53 8.66
CA ALA A 632 11.33 -19.04 9.87
C ALA A 632 10.00 -18.34 9.55
N GLY A 633 9.97 -17.52 8.50
CA GLY A 633 8.78 -16.84 8.01
C GLY A 633 7.70 -17.82 7.54
N ASP A 634 8.07 -18.85 6.79
CA ASP A 634 7.17 -19.89 6.27
C ASP A 634 6.44 -20.65 7.40
N LYS A 635 7.12 -20.85 8.54
CA LYS A 635 6.54 -21.51 9.72
C LYS A 635 5.53 -20.67 10.50
N ILE A 636 5.59 -19.33 10.38
CA ILE A 636 4.79 -18.41 11.22
C ILE A 636 3.87 -17.49 10.39
N GLY A 637 3.93 -17.58 9.06
CA GLY A 637 3.14 -16.77 8.14
C GLY A 637 3.62 -15.31 8.00
N ASP A 638 4.91 -15.05 8.21
CA ASP A 638 5.57 -13.74 8.04
C ASP A 638 6.68 -13.89 6.97
N ILE A 639 6.25 -13.95 5.72
CA ILE A 639 7.00 -14.55 4.61
C ILE A 639 8.13 -13.64 4.10
N PHE A 640 9.24 -14.28 3.72
CA PHE A 640 10.35 -13.65 3.04
C PHE A 640 10.56 -14.18 1.63
N GLU A 641 10.86 -13.25 0.73
CA GLU A 641 11.51 -13.51 -0.55
C GLU A 641 13.00 -13.15 -0.46
N ILE A 642 13.80 -13.83 -1.26
CA ILE A 642 15.26 -13.65 -1.22
C ILE A 642 15.75 -12.96 -2.49
N SER A 643 16.31 -11.76 -2.31
CA SER A 643 17.03 -11.05 -3.35
C SER A 643 18.52 -11.09 -3.14
N ARG A 644 19.29 -10.93 -4.23
CA ARG A 644 20.75 -10.93 -4.18
C ARG A 644 21.31 -9.61 -4.64
N ILE A 645 22.13 -8.99 -3.80
CA ILE A 645 23.00 -7.88 -4.16
C ILE A 645 24.09 -8.41 -5.11
N ARG A 646 24.40 -7.65 -6.15
CA ARG A 646 25.34 -7.96 -7.22
C ARG A 646 26.30 -6.80 -7.45
N ARG A 647 27.39 -7.05 -8.17
CA ARG A 647 28.39 -6.04 -8.56
C ARG A 647 27.76 -4.81 -9.26
N ASP A 648 26.67 -5.02 -10.00
CA ASP A 648 26.01 -3.95 -10.75
C ASP A 648 25.34 -2.94 -9.80
N ASP A 649 24.88 -3.40 -8.63
CA ASP A 649 24.29 -2.53 -7.60
C ASP A 649 25.34 -1.61 -7.00
N PHE A 650 26.56 -2.11 -6.78
CA PHE A 650 27.69 -1.28 -6.34
C PHE A 650 28.15 -0.32 -7.43
N LYS A 651 28.25 -0.80 -8.68
CA LYS A 651 28.65 0.03 -9.83
C LYS A 651 27.68 1.19 -10.03
N HIS A 652 26.38 0.95 -9.86
CA HIS A 652 25.35 1.96 -9.96
C HIS A 652 25.49 3.09 -8.93
N HIS A 653 26.14 2.80 -7.80
CA HIS A 653 26.33 3.73 -6.71
C HIS A 653 27.73 4.37 -6.69
N LYS A 654 28.62 4.00 -7.61
CA LYS A 654 29.97 4.58 -7.66
C LYS A 654 29.93 6.08 -7.97
N GLY A 655 30.76 6.88 -7.29
CA GLY A 655 30.99 8.28 -7.64
C GLY A 655 31.38 8.48 -9.10
N GLU A 656 30.80 9.48 -9.75
CA GLU A 656 30.96 9.73 -11.19
C GLU A 656 31.92 10.89 -11.51
N ILE A 657 32.17 11.78 -10.54
CA ILE A 657 33.03 12.95 -10.71
C ILE A 657 34.08 13.05 -9.61
N GLU A 658 35.14 13.81 -9.88
CA GLU A 658 36.14 14.13 -8.86
C GLU A 658 35.49 14.86 -7.69
N GLY A 659 35.68 14.33 -6.48
CA GLY A 659 35.03 14.88 -5.28
C GLY A 659 34.05 13.92 -4.62
N ASP A 660 33.53 12.94 -5.35
CA ASP A 660 32.55 12.00 -4.81
C ASP A 660 33.12 10.58 -4.78
N ASP A 661 32.80 9.86 -3.71
CA ASP A 661 33.11 8.43 -3.62
C ASP A 661 31.87 7.58 -3.97
N LEU A 662 30.68 8.12 -3.71
CA LEU A 662 29.40 7.42 -3.75
C LEU A 662 28.28 8.37 -4.24
N ILE A 663 27.40 7.89 -5.11
CA ILE A 663 26.13 8.58 -5.42
C ILE A 663 24.98 7.93 -4.63
N GLN A 664 24.09 8.75 -4.08
CA GLN A 664 23.01 8.30 -3.19
C GLN A 664 22.00 7.37 -3.88
N SER A 665 21.58 7.71 -5.08
CA SER A 665 20.47 7.10 -5.82
C SER A 665 20.57 7.40 -7.31
N ALA A 666 19.75 6.74 -8.12
CA ALA A 666 19.45 7.23 -9.46
C ALA A 666 18.56 8.48 -9.38
N ALA A 667 18.60 9.32 -10.42
CA ALA A 667 17.68 10.46 -10.55
C ALA A 667 16.21 10.04 -10.67
N LYS A 668 15.94 8.84 -11.20
CA LYS A 668 14.57 8.30 -11.33
C LYS A 668 14.15 7.55 -10.07
N PRO A 669 12.85 7.55 -9.71
CA PRO A 669 12.34 6.74 -8.61
C PRO A 669 12.72 5.27 -8.76
N SER A 670 12.90 4.55 -7.64
CA SER A 670 13.28 3.13 -7.64
C SER A 670 12.38 2.25 -8.51
N THR A 671 11.09 2.58 -8.60
CA THR A 671 10.12 1.87 -9.45
C THR A 671 10.41 1.96 -10.95
N MET A 672 11.25 2.89 -11.38
CA MET A 672 11.62 3.17 -12.77
C MET A 672 13.07 2.79 -13.08
N VAL A 673 13.76 2.12 -12.14
CA VAL A 673 15.15 1.71 -12.26
C VAL A 673 15.23 0.19 -12.12
N SER A 674 16.03 -0.45 -12.98
CA SER A 674 16.33 -1.88 -12.83
C SER A 674 17.06 -2.12 -11.52
N ARG A 675 16.71 -3.21 -10.82
CA ARG A 675 17.33 -3.57 -9.53
C ARG A 675 17.12 -2.50 -8.43
N GLY A 676 15.98 -1.82 -8.49
CA GLY A 676 15.70 -0.64 -7.65
C GLY A 676 15.70 -0.90 -6.14
N HIS A 677 15.49 -2.14 -5.68
CA HIS A 677 15.50 -2.50 -4.25
C HIS A 677 16.86 -3.05 -3.77
N GLN A 678 17.70 -3.56 -4.67
CA GLN A 678 19.04 -4.06 -4.33
C GLN A 678 20.08 -2.95 -4.20
N GLY A 679 20.00 -1.93 -5.06
CA GLY A 679 20.86 -0.73 -5.01
C GLY A 679 21.01 -0.11 -3.61
N PRO A 680 19.91 0.21 -2.90
CA PRO A 680 20.01 0.76 -1.54
C PRO A 680 20.83 -0.08 -0.56
N GLY A 681 20.76 -1.42 -0.64
CA GLY A 681 21.58 -2.31 0.18
C GLY A 681 23.07 -2.16 -0.13
N ALA A 682 23.43 -2.05 -1.42
CA ALA A 682 24.81 -1.76 -1.83
C ALA A 682 25.28 -0.37 -1.38
N PHE A 683 24.42 0.65 -1.49
CA PHE A 683 24.71 1.98 -0.96
C PHE A 683 25.02 1.95 0.54
N LEU A 684 24.18 1.29 1.34
CA LEU A 684 24.37 1.19 2.80
C LEU A 684 25.70 0.51 3.14
N MET A 685 26.08 -0.52 2.39
CA MET A 685 27.37 -1.20 2.59
C MET A 685 28.56 -0.28 2.34
N VAL A 686 28.56 0.48 1.25
CA VAL A 686 29.66 1.41 0.92
C VAL A 686 29.68 2.63 1.85
N ALA A 687 28.52 3.26 2.07
CA ALA A 687 28.39 4.46 2.90
C ALA A 687 28.79 4.22 4.36
N SER A 688 28.61 3.01 4.88
CA SER A 688 29.02 2.62 6.24
C SER A 688 30.43 2.04 6.34
N GLY A 689 31.09 1.78 5.19
CA GLY A 689 32.37 1.07 5.10
C GLY A 689 32.28 -0.43 5.35
N LEU A 690 31.08 -1.01 5.36
CA LEU A 690 30.84 -2.44 5.55
C LEU A 690 31.27 -3.29 4.35
N ASP A 691 31.40 -2.67 3.17
CA ASP A 691 31.99 -3.28 1.98
C ASP A 691 33.45 -3.74 2.20
N LYS A 692 34.16 -3.12 3.16
CA LYS A 692 35.51 -3.51 3.59
C LYS A 692 35.54 -4.76 4.49
N HIS A 693 34.38 -5.22 4.96
CA HIS A 693 34.22 -6.39 5.84
C HIS A 693 33.61 -7.61 5.11
N GLY A 694 33.94 -7.74 3.82
CA GLY A 694 33.49 -8.83 2.97
C GLY A 694 34.09 -10.19 3.34
N SER A 695 33.72 -11.23 2.57
CA SER A 695 34.14 -12.61 2.83
C SER A 695 35.65 -12.90 2.80
N ALA A 696 36.44 -11.98 2.24
CA ALA A 696 37.89 -12.09 2.11
C ALA A 696 38.65 -11.07 2.99
N SER A 697 37.96 -10.29 3.82
CA SER A 697 38.60 -9.34 4.75
C SER A 697 39.15 -10.06 5.97
N ASP A 698 40.08 -9.43 6.68
CA ASP A 698 40.62 -9.93 7.96
C ASP A 698 39.54 -10.07 9.05
N VAL A 699 38.53 -9.19 9.02
CA VAL A 699 37.40 -9.21 9.95
C VAL A 699 36.08 -9.23 9.17
N PRO A 700 35.62 -10.39 8.66
CA PRO A 700 34.35 -10.50 7.95
C PRO A 700 33.16 -10.21 8.88
N LEU A 701 32.24 -9.34 8.46
CA LEU A 701 31.01 -9.04 9.20
C LEU A 701 29.78 -9.47 8.41
N LYS A 702 28.88 -10.21 9.06
CA LYS A 702 27.60 -10.63 8.48
C LYS A 702 26.64 -9.45 8.45
N TYR A 703 26.04 -9.19 7.29
CA TYR A 703 25.03 -8.15 7.15
C TYR A 703 23.91 -8.59 6.23
N THR A 704 22.67 -8.28 6.63
CA THR A 704 21.48 -8.52 5.84
C THR A 704 20.61 -7.27 5.82
N HIS A 705 20.25 -6.81 4.63
CA HIS A 705 19.26 -5.76 4.47
C HIS A 705 17.87 -6.38 4.28
N LEU A 706 16.90 -5.95 5.08
CA LEU A 706 15.49 -6.32 4.97
C LEU A 706 14.70 -5.14 4.38
N ASP A 707 14.19 -5.28 3.16
CA ASP A 707 13.23 -4.32 2.58
C ASP A 707 11.81 -4.85 2.81
N ILE A 708 11.08 -4.15 3.68
CA ILE A 708 9.73 -4.52 4.14
C ILE A 708 8.65 -3.61 3.52
N ALA A 709 8.98 -2.84 2.48
CA ALA A 709 8.01 -1.95 1.83
C ALA A 709 6.75 -2.70 1.34
N ALA A 710 6.87 -3.98 1.00
CA ALA A 710 5.74 -4.78 0.52
C ALA A 710 4.97 -5.49 1.65
N SER A 711 5.62 -5.79 2.77
CA SER A 711 5.04 -6.51 3.90
C SER A 711 4.54 -5.61 5.02
N ALA A 712 4.94 -4.33 5.08
CA ALA A 712 4.51 -3.39 6.12
C ALA A 712 2.99 -3.09 6.11
N GLY A 713 2.28 -3.44 5.04
CA GLY A 713 0.83 -3.28 4.87
C GLY A 713 0.43 -2.01 4.13
N THR A 714 -0.66 -2.08 3.36
CA THR A 714 -1.11 -0.98 2.51
C THR A 714 -2.08 -0.04 3.24
N PHE A 715 -1.76 1.25 3.30
CA PHE A 715 -2.68 2.27 3.84
C PHE A 715 -3.97 2.30 2.99
N PRO A 716 -5.19 2.35 3.59
CA PRO A 716 -5.50 2.63 5.00
C PRO A 716 -5.66 1.40 5.92
N LEU A 717 -5.38 0.18 5.46
CA LEU A 717 -5.45 -1.03 6.31
C LEU A 717 -4.32 -1.01 7.33
N PRO A 718 -4.49 -1.43 8.60
CA PRO A 718 -3.43 -1.42 9.61
C PRO A 718 -2.10 -2.04 9.14
N ALA A 719 -1.00 -1.56 9.70
CA ALA A 719 0.32 -2.11 9.51
C ALA A 719 0.35 -3.53 10.05
N THR A 720 1.14 -4.37 9.41
CA THR A 720 1.21 -5.80 9.75
C THR A 720 2.07 -6.06 10.98
N GLY A 721 3.08 -5.23 11.20
CA GLY A 721 4.17 -5.47 12.16
C GLY A 721 5.29 -6.36 11.61
N ALA A 722 5.30 -6.67 10.31
CA ALA A 722 6.38 -7.43 9.69
C ALA A 722 7.74 -6.72 9.82
N PRO A 723 8.86 -7.43 10.05
CA PRO A 723 8.99 -8.88 10.11
C PRO A 723 9.19 -9.39 11.56
N VAL A 724 8.46 -8.82 12.54
CA VAL A 724 8.66 -9.13 13.97
C VAL A 724 8.51 -10.62 14.26
N LEU A 725 7.52 -11.28 13.65
CA LEU A 725 7.21 -12.68 13.93
C LEU A 725 8.29 -13.59 13.38
N ALA A 726 8.72 -13.37 12.13
CA ALA A 726 9.80 -14.14 11.52
C ALA A 726 11.14 -13.96 12.25
N LEU A 727 11.47 -12.75 12.70
CA LEU A 727 12.67 -12.50 13.49
C LEU A 727 12.62 -13.20 14.84
N ALA A 728 11.48 -13.17 15.53
CA ALA A 728 11.29 -13.90 16.78
C ALA A 728 11.43 -15.42 16.57
N GLN A 729 10.81 -15.95 15.51
CA GLN A 729 10.90 -17.36 15.13
C GLN A 729 12.33 -17.80 14.75
N ALA A 730 13.15 -16.90 14.21
CA ALA A 730 14.50 -17.21 13.78
C ALA A 730 15.54 -17.16 14.91
N TYR A 731 15.27 -16.41 15.99
CA TYR A 731 16.28 -16.06 17.00
C TYR A 731 15.89 -16.31 18.45
N LEU A 732 14.59 -16.38 18.77
CA LEU A 732 14.10 -16.38 20.14
C LEU A 732 13.29 -17.65 20.49
N LEU A 733 12.64 -18.26 19.49
CA LEU A 733 11.87 -19.49 19.59
C LEU A 733 12.66 -20.64 18.95
#